data_AF-A0A6I6FG26-F1
#
_entry.id   AF-A0A6I6FG26-F1
#
_cell.length_a   1.000
_cell.length_b   1.000
_cell.length_c   1.000
_cell.angle_alpha   90.00
_cell.angle_beta   90.00
_cell.angle_gamma   90.00
#
_symmetry.space_group_name_H-M   'P 1'
#
loop_
_entity.id
_entity.type
_entity.pdbx_description
1 polymer ?
#
loop_
_entity_poly.entity_id
_entity_poly.type
_entity_poly.pdbx_seq_one_letter_code
_entity_poly.pdbx_strand_id
1 'polypeptide(L)'
;MPPSFPPRTPPARGTAVRRAPVGGAAPRPGRLVAALLVLLLAFGAVLTAPAPAARAAAMGLTRVTAFGANPGALAMYVYRPASLPAGAPVVVALHGCTQSAQAYADHSGLAEFADRHGFLLVLAEQPAANNANRCFNWFQPSDSRRGQGEAASIRQMAAHAVSAYGADARRVHVTGLSAGGAMTSVMLAAYPDVFASGAVVAGLPYDCARDVAAAYTCMNPGVDLTPAQWAQRVRDAYPSWAGPWPRVAIWHGDRDTTVVPRNADELRDQWTALHRLPQTPSRTALIGANATRQEQYVAPDGSVAVEVDRVPGMGHGTPVDPGTGPGQCGATAAYFLDSICSSRWIVGFFGLDGGEDPEPGTLPAPTGLVATGVTGSTVTLDWAAVGGAAGYTVHRDGTAVATPAAPPFTDTGLAPGSTYTYAVAARDGDGRPGALSAAVTARTPSDVPVACWTGSNYAHVRAGRATTSGGLTYAKGSNQAMGLYNAFVTHTLRESPAGHFTLAGDGCTVSAAATPATAATAAASVPRPGDDCRRPPRVPGAAHQEVTCLEELTTAGTVASGHTDPADWAGLTPKDLPTPRGVPGVQIDGYFPDTSTTNTNHGWRHDAQFVIRLPDRWNGGLVVSGTPGNREQYANDRAIGDWVLSRGYAFAATDKGNTGTSFQSDGRVPGDAVAEWNSRLTQLTRAARAVVAQHYHRPPARTLATGMSNGGYLVRWQLENHPELYDGGVDWEGTLWRGEGPHLLTFLPPALRHYPVYEAGGPGAGAARAAMHAAGYPAGSEFLWPYHHTYYWGLTQRVYREELDPGYAGADADYDYAARPAPVRAAVDRIALTGRIGKPLITVHGTLDVLLPAARSSDVYARMVREAGRGGLHRYFRIEGGTHTDALVDAFPGRLRPLVPCHRSAFTALERWVERGQRPPAGRTVPVPPGADAAALLSGCRL
;
A
#
# COMPACT_ATOMS: atom_id res chain seq x y z
N MET A 1 -51.08 12.92 33.40
CA MET A 1 -51.53 11.52 33.48
C MET A 1 -52.47 11.23 32.31
N PRO A 2 -52.40 10.04 31.70
CA PRO A 2 -52.74 9.74 30.29
C PRO A 2 -54.23 9.38 30.10
N PRO A 3 -54.73 9.22 28.86
CA PRO A 3 -55.02 7.87 28.33
C PRO A 3 -54.84 7.73 26.79
N SER A 4 -54.21 6.69 26.22
CA SER A 4 -54.72 5.35 25.83
C SER A 4 -55.99 5.32 24.94
N PHE A 5 -55.87 4.83 23.69
CA PHE A 5 -56.97 4.19 22.94
C PHE A 5 -56.50 3.06 21.99
N PRO A 6 -57.25 1.94 21.86
CA PRO A 6 -56.99 0.78 20.98
C PRO A 6 -57.98 0.74 19.76
N PRO A 7 -58.37 -0.42 19.16
CA PRO A 7 -57.85 -0.94 17.89
C PRO A 7 -58.87 -1.07 16.72
N ARG A 8 -58.35 -1.60 15.59
CA ARG A 8 -58.90 -1.82 14.22
C ARG A 8 -60.24 -2.57 14.07
N THR A 9 -60.97 -2.32 12.96
CA THR A 9 -61.38 -3.25 11.83
C THR A 9 -62.48 -2.58 10.92
N PRO A 10 -63.04 -3.19 9.83
CA PRO A 10 -62.74 -2.92 8.40
C PRO A 10 -64.00 -2.54 7.55
N PRO A 11 -63.93 -2.43 6.20
CA PRO A 11 -64.63 -3.38 5.27
C PRO A 11 -63.93 -3.48 3.88
N ALA A 12 -64.35 -4.18 2.81
CA ALA A 12 -65.09 -5.41 2.47
C ALA A 12 -64.83 -5.65 0.94
N ARG A 13 -65.24 -6.83 0.43
CA ARG A 13 -64.86 -7.53 -0.83
C ARG A 13 -65.53 -7.06 -2.15
N GLY A 14 -64.91 -7.47 -3.28
CA GLY A 14 -65.52 -7.86 -4.57
C GLY A 14 -64.96 -7.06 -5.77
N THR A 15 -64.51 -7.62 -6.91
CA THR A 15 -64.81 -8.85 -7.64
C THR A 15 -63.69 -9.22 -8.64
N ALA A 16 -63.59 -10.50 -8.98
CA ALA A 16 -62.60 -11.09 -9.91
C ALA A 16 -63.13 -11.20 -11.36
N VAL A 17 -62.23 -11.13 -12.36
CA VAL A 17 -62.45 -11.73 -13.69
C VAL A 17 -61.17 -12.44 -14.20
N ARG A 18 -61.34 -13.76 -14.37
CA ARG A 18 -60.70 -14.81 -15.20
C ARG A 18 -59.35 -14.61 -15.92
N ARG A 19 -58.50 -15.64 -15.78
CA ARG A 19 -57.37 -16.06 -16.63
C ARG A 19 -57.80 -16.99 -17.77
N ALA A 20 -57.09 -16.95 -18.90
CA ALA A 20 -56.62 -18.11 -19.71
C ALA A 20 -55.66 -17.64 -20.85
N PRO A 21 -54.77 -18.50 -21.41
CA PRO A 21 -53.38 -18.13 -21.77
C PRO A 21 -52.94 -18.40 -23.24
N VAL A 22 -51.63 -18.18 -23.51
CA VAL A 22 -50.70 -18.90 -24.44
C VAL A 22 -50.04 -18.07 -25.56
N GLY A 23 -48.71 -18.22 -25.66
CA GLY A 23 -47.83 -17.94 -26.81
C GLY A 23 -46.90 -16.73 -26.59
N GLY A 24 -45.58 -16.80 -26.42
CA GLY A 24 -44.60 -17.78 -26.88
C GLY A 24 -43.78 -17.20 -28.04
N ALA A 25 -42.75 -16.39 -27.76
CA ALA A 25 -41.57 -16.18 -28.62
C ALA A 25 -40.53 -15.29 -27.93
N ALA A 26 -39.35 -15.84 -27.66
CA ALA A 26 -38.16 -15.11 -27.25
C ALA A 26 -37.43 -14.50 -28.47
N PRO A 27 -36.84 -13.30 -28.40
CA PRO A 27 -35.79 -12.91 -29.31
C PRO A 27 -34.39 -13.14 -28.68
N ARG A 28 -33.55 -13.72 -29.53
CA ARG A 28 -32.14 -14.11 -29.37
C ARG A 28 -31.22 -12.90 -29.09
N PRO A 29 -30.11 -13.05 -28.34
CA PRO A 29 -29.05 -12.05 -28.35
C PRO A 29 -28.12 -12.34 -29.53
N GLY A 30 -28.10 -11.43 -30.50
CA GLY A 30 -27.16 -11.45 -31.61
C GLY A 30 -26.57 -10.05 -31.79
N ARG A 31 -25.24 -9.99 -31.70
CA ARG A 31 -24.34 -8.91 -32.16
C ARG A 31 -24.20 -7.68 -31.25
N LEU A 32 -23.25 -7.78 -30.32
CA LEU A 32 -22.40 -6.68 -29.87
C LEU A 32 -20.97 -7.24 -29.72
N VAL A 33 -20.32 -7.46 -30.85
CA VAL A 33 -18.86 -7.60 -30.95
C VAL A 33 -18.38 -6.30 -31.60
N ALA A 34 -17.26 -5.80 -31.10
CA ALA A 34 -16.48 -4.64 -31.56
C ALA A 34 -16.79 -3.30 -30.87
N ALA A 35 -16.27 -3.15 -29.64
CA ALA A 35 -15.62 -1.92 -29.15
C ALA A 35 -14.97 -2.17 -27.77
N LEU A 36 -14.08 -3.16 -27.66
CA LEU A 36 -13.31 -3.42 -26.44
C LEU A 36 -11.98 -4.10 -26.82
N LEU A 37 -11.13 -3.31 -27.46
CA LEU A 37 -9.71 -3.60 -27.67
C LEU A 37 -9.01 -2.23 -27.61
N VAL A 38 -7.86 -2.20 -26.95
CA VAL A 38 -7.01 -1.04 -26.59
C VAL A 38 -7.36 -0.40 -25.23
N LEU A 39 -6.87 -0.97 -24.12
CA LEU A 39 -5.60 -0.58 -23.48
C LEU A 39 -5.36 -1.40 -22.19
N LEU A 40 -4.62 -2.50 -22.29
CA LEU A 40 -3.82 -3.07 -21.19
C LEU A 40 -2.49 -3.53 -21.78
N LEU A 41 -1.66 -2.54 -22.09
CA LEU A 41 -0.21 -2.66 -22.28
C LEU A 41 0.38 -1.34 -21.75
N ALA A 42 0.92 -1.35 -20.52
CA ALA A 42 2.12 -0.61 -20.09
C ALA A 42 2.22 -0.50 -18.55
N PHE A 43 2.66 -1.58 -17.89
CA PHE A 43 3.82 -1.54 -16.99
C PHE A 43 4.51 -2.90 -17.07
N GLY A 44 5.41 -2.99 -18.03
CA GLY A 44 6.25 -4.14 -18.32
C GLY A 44 7.31 -3.71 -19.33
N ALA A 45 8.16 -2.75 -18.96
CA ALA A 45 9.40 -2.43 -19.65
C ALA A 45 10.31 -1.58 -18.76
N VAL A 46 11.26 -2.23 -18.07
CA VAL A 46 12.55 -1.63 -17.70
C VAL A 46 13.61 -2.35 -18.55
N LEU A 47 14.42 -1.55 -19.24
CA LEU A 47 15.74 -1.81 -19.84
C LEU A 47 16.15 -3.28 -20.05
N THR A 48 16.08 -3.73 -21.31
CA THR A 48 16.87 -4.86 -21.79
C THR A 48 18.34 -4.45 -21.91
N ALA A 49 19.17 -4.82 -20.95
CA ALA A 49 20.54 -5.23 -21.29
C ALA A 49 20.46 -6.67 -21.82
N PRO A 50 21.18 -7.05 -22.89
CA PRO A 50 21.02 -8.38 -23.47
C PRO A 50 21.75 -9.40 -22.59
N ALA A 51 21.00 -10.12 -21.76
CA ALA A 51 21.41 -11.42 -21.25
C ALA A 51 20.86 -12.50 -22.21
N PRO A 52 21.61 -13.57 -22.50
CA PRO A 52 21.24 -14.52 -23.55
C PRO A 52 19.96 -15.27 -23.15
N ALA A 53 18.94 -15.17 -23.99
CA ALA A 53 17.67 -15.86 -23.80
C ALA A 53 17.83 -17.36 -24.07
N ALA A 54 17.70 -18.19 -23.02
CA ALA A 54 17.09 -19.50 -23.18
C ALA A 54 15.57 -19.29 -23.01
N ARG A 55 14.81 -19.33 -24.11
CA ARG A 55 13.34 -19.33 -24.07
C ARG A 55 12.86 -20.60 -23.34
N ALA A 56 12.35 -20.46 -22.12
CA ALA A 56 11.48 -21.49 -21.55
C ALA A 56 10.18 -21.53 -22.39
N ALA A 57 9.74 -22.72 -22.80
CA ALA A 57 8.47 -22.88 -23.49
C ALA A 57 7.31 -22.59 -22.51
N ALA A 58 6.28 -21.86 -22.96
CA ALA A 58 5.08 -21.60 -22.14
C ALA A 58 4.39 -22.91 -21.74
N MET A 59 3.86 -23.00 -20.52
CA MET A 59 3.22 -24.22 -20.02
C MET A 59 1.92 -24.50 -20.77
N GLY A 60 1.73 -25.72 -21.28
CA GLY A 60 0.55 -26.08 -22.07
C GLY A 60 -0.71 -26.24 -21.21
N LEU A 61 -1.50 -25.18 -21.04
CA LEU A 61 -2.79 -25.25 -20.36
C LEU A 61 -3.93 -25.68 -21.30
N THR A 62 -4.80 -26.57 -20.83
CA THR A 62 -6.02 -26.98 -21.54
C THR A 62 -7.23 -26.22 -20.98
N ARG A 63 -7.93 -25.46 -21.82
CA ARG A 63 -9.17 -24.78 -21.43
C ARG A 63 -10.33 -25.78 -21.34
N VAL A 64 -11.04 -25.79 -20.22
CA VAL A 64 -12.25 -26.60 -20.00
C VAL A 64 -13.47 -25.69 -20.09
N THR A 65 -14.33 -25.94 -21.08
CA THR A 65 -15.50 -25.09 -21.37
C THR A 65 -16.80 -25.58 -20.72
N ALA A 66 -16.84 -26.83 -20.26
CA ALA A 66 -18.02 -27.44 -19.66
C ALA A 66 -17.66 -28.19 -18.36
N PHE A 67 -17.59 -27.45 -17.25
CA PHE A 67 -17.26 -27.98 -15.91
C PHE A 67 -18.44 -27.95 -14.92
N GLY A 68 -19.66 -27.70 -15.41
CA GLY A 68 -20.87 -27.63 -14.60
C GLY A 68 -21.42 -26.20 -14.49
N ALA A 69 -22.20 -25.95 -13.43
CA ALA A 69 -22.78 -24.63 -13.19
C ALA A 69 -21.67 -23.57 -12.99
N ASN A 70 -21.80 -22.43 -13.66
CA ASN A 70 -20.79 -21.38 -13.62
C ASN A 70 -21.43 -20.01 -13.37
N PRO A 71 -22.08 -19.79 -12.21
CA PRO A 71 -22.78 -18.53 -11.92
C PRO A 71 -21.84 -17.33 -11.82
N GLY A 72 -20.57 -17.53 -11.46
CA GLY A 72 -19.53 -16.49 -11.47
C GLY A 72 -18.86 -16.28 -12.84
N ALA A 73 -19.34 -16.94 -13.90
CA ALA A 73 -18.83 -16.79 -15.27
C ALA A 73 -17.30 -16.87 -15.41
N LEU A 74 -16.63 -17.73 -14.63
CA LEU A 74 -15.19 -17.91 -14.65
C LEU A 74 -14.72 -18.82 -15.79
N ALA A 75 -13.46 -18.69 -16.20
CA ALA A 75 -12.83 -19.67 -17.08
C ALA A 75 -12.04 -20.70 -16.27
N MET A 76 -12.10 -21.96 -16.69
CA MET A 76 -11.31 -23.05 -16.10
C MET A 76 -10.23 -23.48 -17.07
N TYR A 77 -9.00 -23.59 -16.57
CA TYR A 77 -7.88 -24.20 -17.26
C TYR A 77 -7.32 -25.34 -16.42
N VAL A 78 -6.71 -26.32 -17.09
CA VAL A 78 -6.11 -27.47 -16.44
C VAL A 78 -4.71 -27.66 -17.00
N TYR A 79 -3.74 -27.80 -16.11
CA TYR A 79 -2.44 -28.39 -16.41
C TYR A 79 -2.46 -29.85 -15.94
N ARG A 80 -2.23 -30.76 -16.89
CA ARG A 80 -2.22 -32.20 -16.63
C ARG A 80 -0.82 -32.75 -16.89
N PRO A 81 -0.09 -33.14 -15.82
CA PRO A 81 1.15 -33.89 -15.96
C PRO A 81 0.98 -35.13 -16.85
N ALA A 82 1.97 -35.41 -17.69
CA ALA A 82 1.94 -36.58 -18.57
C ALA A 82 1.88 -37.91 -17.78
N SER A 83 2.48 -37.92 -16.59
CA SER A 83 2.56 -39.05 -15.66
C SER A 83 1.50 -39.01 -14.54
N LEU A 84 0.39 -38.28 -14.71
CA LEU A 84 -0.62 -38.12 -13.67
C LEU A 84 -1.17 -39.50 -13.20
N PRO A 85 -1.02 -39.86 -11.90
CA PRO A 85 -1.50 -41.13 -11.38
C PRO A 85 -3.03 -41.20 -11.29
N ALA A 86 -3.58 -42.40 -11.20
CA ALA A 86 -4.99 -42.59 -10.86
C ALA A 86 -5.25 -42.13 -9.40
N GLY A 87 -6.39 -41.48 -9.14
CA GLY A 87 -6.65 -40.92 -7.81
C GLY A 87 -5.72 -39.75 -7.44
N ALA A 88 -5.20 -39.03 -8.44
CA ALA A 88 -4.30 -37.91 -8.19
C ALA A 88 -4.96 -36.82 -7.32
N PRO A 89 -4.18 -36.10 -6.49
CA PRO A 89 -4.63 -34.90 -5.80
C PRO A 89 -4.96 -33.77 -6.77
N VAL A 90 -5.75 -32.80 -6.33
CA VAL A 90 -6.08 -31.58 -7.10
C VAL A 90 -5.59 -30.37 -6.34
N VAL A 91 -4.87 -29.48 -7.03
CA VAL A 91 -4.57 -28.13 -6.55
C VAL A 91 -5.33 -27.14 -7.42
N VAL A 92 -6.22 -26.35 -6.82
CA VAL A 92 -6.92 -25.23 -7.45
C VAL A 92 -6.11 -23.95 -7.21
N ALA A 93 -5.60 -23.32 -8.26
CA ALA A 93 -4.81 -22.10 -8.20
C ALA A 93 -5.61 -20.88 -8.69
N LEU A 94 -5.56 -19.81 -7.89
CA LEU A 94 -6.29 -18.56 -8.12
C LEU A 94 -5.30 -17.39 -8.28
N HIS A 95 -5.29 -16.77 -9.46
CA HIS A 95 -4.36 -15.68 -9.76
C HIS A 95 -4.70 -14.36 -9.02
N GLY A 96 -3.73 -13.45 -8.93
CA GLY A 96 -3.94 -12.10 -8.41
C GLY A 96 -4.59 -11.16 -9.44
N CYS A 97 -4.93 -9.94 -9.02
CA CYS A 97 -5.46 -8.91 -9.93
C CYS A 97 -4.54 -8.70 -11.14
N THR A 98 -5.11 -8.39 -12.29
CA THR A 98 -4.49 -8.15 -13.60
C THR A 98 -3.79 -9.36 -14.24
N GLN A 99 -3.57 -10.43 -13.49
CA GLN A 99 -2.96 -11.67 -13.97
C GLN A 99 -3.97 -12.53 -14.76
N SER A 100 -3.47 -13.66 -15.27
CA SER A 100 -4.22 -14.70 -15.98
C SER A 100 -3.87 -16.07 -15.40
N ALA A 101 -4.67 -17.10 -15.71
CA ALA A 101 -4.32 -18.48 -15.34
C ALA A 101 -2.96 -18.87 -15.92
N GLN A 102 -2.70 -18.53 -17.19
CA GLN A 102 -1.41 -18.82 -17.84
C GLN A 102 -0.24 -18.16 -17.11
N ALA A 103 -0.33 -16.87 -16.82
CA ALA A 103 0.73 -16.16 -16.10
C ALA A 103 0.99 -16.76 -14.72
N TYR A 104 -0.06 -17.21 -14.03
CA TYR A 104 0.10 -17.84 -12.72
C TYR A 104 0.76 -19.22 -12.83
N ALA A 105 0.40 -20.03 -13.84
CA ALA A 105 1.03 -21.31 -14.10
C ALA A 105 2.51 -21.18 -14.46
N ASP A 106 2.85 -20.23 -15.33
CA ASP A 106 4.22 -20.04 -15.84
C ASP A 106 5.21 -19.59 -14.75
N HIS A 107 4.76 -18.81 -13.76
CA HIS A 107 5.67 -18.13 -12.82
C HIS A 107 5.62 -18.69 -11.39
N SER A 108 4.53 -19.32 -10.95
CA SER A 108 4.41 -19.79 -9.56
C SER A 108 5.29 -20.99 -9.22
N GLY A 109 5.72 -21.78 -10.22
CA GLY A 109 6.38 -23.07 -10.00
C GLY A 109 5.41 -24.23 -9.67
N LEU A 110 4.10 -23.99 -9.58
CA LEU A 110 3.12 -25.05 -9.29
C LEU A 110 3.04 -26.11 -10.38
N ALA A 111 3.20 -25.74 -11.66
CA ALA A 111 3.21 -26.70 -12.77
C ALA A 111 4.43 -27.64 -12.69
N GLU A 112 5.60 -27.12 -12.32
CA GLU A 112 6.82 -27.92 -12.12
C GLU A 112 6.63 -28.95 -11.00
N PHE A 113 5.99 -28.55 -9.90
CA PHE A 113 5.67 -29.48 -8.82
C PHE A 113 4.53 -30.43 -9.16
N ALA A 114 3.59 -30.04 -10.02
CA ALA A 114 2.56 -30.95 -10.53
C ALA A 114 3.21 -32.11 -11.29
N ASP A 115 4.20 -31.83 -12.14
CA ASP A 115 4.97 -32.88 -12.83
C ASP A 115 5.80 -33.71 -11.85
N ARG A 116 6.43 -33.07 -10.86
CA ARG A 116 7.34 -33.73 -9.92
C ARG A 116 6.61 -34.64 -8.92
N HIS A 117 5.42 -34.25 -8.48
CA HIS A 117 4.68 -34.90 -7.40
C HIS A 117 3.34 -35.51 -7.83
N GLY A 118 2.95 -35.39 -9.09
CA GLY A 118 1.82 -36.11 -9.66
C GLY A 118 0.45 -35.64 -9.15
N PHE A 119 0.20 -34.33 -9.17
CA PHE A 119 -1.12 -33.76 -8.89
C PHE A 119 -1.68 -33.00 -10.09
N LEU A 120 -3.01 -32.91 -10.17
CA LEU A 120 -3.71 -32.13 -11.19
C LEU A 120 -3.76 -30.66 -10.77
N LEU A 121 -3.35 -29.75 -11.64
CA LEU A 121 -3.42 -28.31 -11.38
C LEU A 121 -4.58 -27.70 -12.17
N VAL A 122 -5.58 -27.21 -11.43
CA VAL A 122 -6.75 -26.50 -11.97
C VAL A 122 -6.55 -25.02 -11.74
N LEU A 123 -6.63 -24.21 -12.78
CA LEU A 123 -6.49 -22.76 -12.68
C LEU A 123 -7.81 -22.08 -13.02
N ALA A 124 -8.35 -21.34 -12.05
CA ALA A 124 -9.49 -20.48 -12.31
C ALA A 124 -8.98 -19.14 -12.85
N GLU A 125 -9.62 -18.64 -13.90
CA GLU A 125 -9.33 -17.34 -14.48
C GLU A 125 -10.55 -16.43 -14.40
N GLN A 126 -10.33 -15.26 -13.82
CA GLN A 126 -11.30 -14.17 -13.80
C GLN A 126 -11.25 -13.40 -15.13
N PRO A 127 -12.29 -13.44 -15.97
CA PRO A 127 -12.32 -12.63 -17.16
C PRO A 127 -12.50 -11.15 -16.83
N ALA A 128 -11.90 -10.29 -17.66
CA ALA A 128 -12.02 -8.83 -17.54
C ALA A 128 -13.48 -8.33 -17.66
N ALA A 129 -14.37 -9.14 -18.23
CA ALA A 129 -15.80 -8.85 -18.35
C ALA A 129 -16.53 -8.89 -17.00
N ASN A 130 -16.07 -9.71 -16.04
CA ASN A 130 -16.65 -9.81 -14.71
C ASN A 130 -16.05 -8.77 -13.76
N ASN A 131 -14.77 -8.48 -13.94
CA ASN A 131 -14.05 -7.45 -13.19
C ASN A 131 -12.96 -6.88 -14.10
N ALA A 132 -12.97 -5.57 -14.37
CA ALA A 132 -12.03 -4.94 -15.32
C ALA A 132 -10.55 -5.12 -14.92
N ASN A 133 -10.28 -5.25 -13.62
CA ASN A 133 -8.95 -5.53 -13.09
C ASN A 133 -8.65 -7.03 -12.99
N ARG A 134 -9.53 -7.91 -13.48
CA ARG A 134 -9.44 -9.38 -13.35
C ARG A 134 -9.27 -9.85 -11.90
N CYS A 135 -9.69 -9.04 -10.93
CA CYS A 135 -9.68 -9.44 -9.53
C CYS A 135 -10.85 -10.38 -9.25
N PHE A 136 -10.63 -11.42 -8.45
CA PHE A 136 -11.74 -12.15 -7.83
C PHE A 136 -12.55 -11.22 -6.92
N ASN A 137 -13.88 -11.27 -7.00
CA ASN A 137 -14.80 -10.40 -6.27
C ASN A 137 -15.07 -10.93 -4.84
N TRP A 138 -14.01 -11.23 -4.10
CA TRP A 138 -14.05 -11.80 -2.74
C TRP A 138 -14.84 -10.94 -1.73
N PHE A 139 -14.94 -9.63 -1.98
CA PHE A 139 -15.67 -8.68 -1.15
C PHE A 139 -17.17 -8.59 -1.50
N GLN A 140 -17.64 -9.21 -2.59
CA GLN A 140 -19.07 -9.18 -2.95
C GLN A 140 -19.77 -10.44 -2.44
N PRO A 141 -20.78 -10.33 -1.56
CA PRO A 141 -21.50 -11.50 -1.06
C PRO A 141 -22.13 -12.37 -2.15
N SER A 142 -22.52 -11.78 -3.29
CA SER A 142 -23.02 -12.51 -4.47
C SER A 142 -22.00 -13.45 -5.09
N ASP A 143 -20.71 -13.23 -4.84
CA ASP A 143 -19.60 -14.00 -5.40
C ASP A 143 -18.81 -14.78 -4.36
N SER A 144 -18.93 -14.43 -3.07
CA SER A 144 -18.15 -15.03 -1.98
C SER A 144 -18.94 -15.91 -1.01
N ARG A 145 -20.25 -16.09 -1.21
CA ARG A 145 -21.09 -16.96 -0.37
C ARG A 145 -21.26 -18.35 -0.98
N ARG A 146 -21.43 -19.35 -0.11
CA ARG A 146 -21.69 -20.73 -0.52
C ARG A 146 -22.90 -20.79 -1.46
N GLY A 147 -22.69 -21.37 -2.63
CA GLY A 147 -23.70 -21.58 -3.67
C GLY A 147 -23.89 -20.39 -4.63
N GLN A 148 -23.09 -19.33 -4.51
CA GLN A 148 -23.24 -18.10 -5.29
C GLN A 148 -21.98 -17.77 -6.10
N GLY A 149 -22.18 -17.07 -7.22
CA GLY A 149 -21.16 -16.46 -8.07
C GLY A 149 -19.84 -17.23 -8.22
N GLU A 150 -18.73 -16.51 -8.04
CA GLU A 150 -17.38 -17.05 -8.24
C GLU A 150 -17.06 -18.26 -7.34
N ALA A 151 -17.43 -18.21 -6.06
CA ALA A 151 -17.17 -19.31 -5.13
C ALA A 151 -17.87 -20.61 -5.59
N ALA A 152 -19.10 -20.52 -6.07
CA ALA A 152 -19.80 -21.68 -6.63
C ALA A 152 -19.15 -22.20 -7.92
N SER A 153 -18.69 -21.31 -8.79
CA SER A 153 -17.96 -21.69 -10.01
C SER A 153 -16.67 -22.44 -9.69
N ILE A 154 -15.87 -21.95 -8.74
CA ILE A 154 -14.61 -22.60 -8.33
C ILE A 154 -14.88 -23.98 -7.71
N ARG A 155 -15.92 -24.11 -6.88
CA ARG A 155 -16.35 -25.43 -6.37
C ARG A 155 -16.71 -26.39 -7.50
N GLN A 156 -17.36 -25.91 -8.56
CA GLN A 156 -17.70 -26.75 -9.72
C GLN A 156 -16.46 -27.17 -10.51
N MET A 157 -15.44 -26.30 -10.63
CA MET A 157 -14.15 -26.69 -11.22
C MET A 157 -13.48 -27.82 -10.43
N ALA A 158 -13.48 -27.75 -9.10
CA ALA A 158 -12.98 -28.83 -8.23
C ALA A 158 -13.78 -30.14 -8.40
N ALA A 159 -15.11 -30.06 -8.42
CA ALA A 159 -15.97 -31.23 -8.66
C ALA A 159 -15.75 -31.85 -10.05
N HIS A 160 -15.58 -31.01 -11.08
CA HIS A 160 -15.26 -31.46 -12.42
C HIS A 160 -13.90 -32.17 -12.46
N ALA A 161 -12.88 -31.61 -11.80
CA ALA A 161 -11.56 -32.21 -11.70
C ALA A 161 -11.62 -33.65 -11.15
N VAL A 162 -12.36 -33.85 -10.05
CA VAL A 162 -12.62 -35.17 -9.46
C VAL A 162 -13.30 -36.11 -10.45
N SER A 163 -14.41 -35.68 -11.05
CA SER A 163 -15.22 -36.56 -11.91
C SER A 163 -14.59 -36.87 -13.28
N ALA A 164 -13.97 -35.88 -13.93
CA ALA A 164 -13.52 -35.98 -15.31
C ALA A 164 -12.09 -36.54 -15.43
N TYR A 165 -11.27 -36.37 -14.38
CA TYR A 165 -9.89 -36.83 -14.37
C TYR A 165 -9.64 -37.97 -13.36
N GLY A 166 -10.67 -38.44 -12.66
CA GLY A 166 -10.55 -39.52 -11.68
C GLY A 166 -9.67 -39.15 -10.48
N ALA A 167 -9.68 -37.87 -10.09
CA ALA A 167 -8.89 -37.34 -8.98
C ALA A 167 -9.53 -37.69 -7.62
N ASP A 168 -8.73 -37.75 -6.55
CA ASP A 168 -9.23 -38.07 -5.20
C ASP A 168 -9.97 -36.88 -4.59
N ALA A 169 -11.28 -37.04 -4.38
CA ALA A 169 -12.17 -36.02 -3.80
C ALA A 169 -11.76 -35.59 -2.38
N ARG A 170 -10.94 -36.37 -1.67
CA ARG A 170 -10.46 -36.05 -0.33
C ARG A 170 -9.12 -35.30 -0.34
N ARG A 171 -8.47 -35.18 -1.50
CA ARG A 171 -7.15 -34.55 -1.68
C ARG A 171 -7.26 -33.36 -2.65
N VAL A 172 -8.22 -32.48 -2.36
CA VAL A 172 -8.43 -31.24 -3.11
C VAL A 172 -7.95 -30.07 -2.26
N HIS A 173 -7.09 -29.24 -2.83
CA HIS A 173 -6.42 -28.13 -2.16
C HIS A 173 -6.63 -26.85 -2.97
N VAL A 174 -6.52 -25.68 -2.33
CA VAL A 174 -6.68 -24.38 -3.00
C VAL A 174 -5.59 -23.40 -2.58
N THR A 175 -5.05 -22.64 -3.53
CA THR A 175 -4.05 -21.60 -3.26
C THR A 175 -4.25 -20.40 -4.17
N GLY A 176 -3.83 -19.23 -3.72
CA GLY A 176 -3.90 -18.04 -4.56
C GLY A 176 -3.20 -16.82 -4.00
N LEU A 177 -2.94 -15.86 -4.89
CA LEU A 177 -2.27 -14.60 -4.60
C LEU A 177 -3.26 -13.43 -4.50
N SER A 178 -3.10 -12.53 -3.53
CA SER A 178 -3.81 -11.24 -3.48
C SER A 178 -5.33 -11.43 -3.49
N ALA A 179 -6.06 -10.91 -4.48
CA ALA A 179 -7.49 -11.20 -4.67
C ALA A 179 -7.79 -12.71 -4.80
N GLY A 180 -6.91 -13.49 -5.44
CA GLY A 180 -6.96 -14.94 -5.45
C GLY A 180 -6.70 -15.56 -4.07
N GLY A 181 -5.82 -14.96 -3.26
CA GLY A 181 -5.58 -15.36 -1.87
C GLY A 181 -6.78 -15.09 -0.97
N ALA A 182 -7.44 -13.94 -1.12
CA ALA A 182 -8.70 -13.65 -0.45
C ALA A 182 -9.82 -14.63 -0.89
N MET A 183 -9.88 -14.96 -2.18
CA MET A 183 -10.81 -15.98 -2.67
C MET A 183 -10.46 -17.38 -2.17
N THR A 184 -9.18 -17.71 -1.93
CA THR A 184 -8.78 -18.93 -1.22
C THR A 184 -9.41 -18.98 0.17
N SER A 185 -9.33 -17.90 0.96
CA SER A 185 -10.01 -17.81 2.27
C SER A 185 -11.52 -18.04 2.15
N VAL A 186 -12.15 -17.48 1.10
CA VAL A 186 -13.56 -17.74 0.77
C VAL A 186 -13.82 -19.21 0.50
N MET A 187 -13.00 -19.87 -0.32
CA MET A 187 -13.18 -21.28 -0.65
C MET A 187 -13.07 -22.18 0.58
N LEU A 188 -12.12 -21.91 1.47
CA LEU A 188 -11.91 -22.67 2.70
C LEU A 188 -13.06 -22.47 3.70
N ALA A 189 -13.65 -21.27 3.78
CA ALA A 189 -14.76 -20.98 4.67
C ALA A 189 -16.12 -21.46 4.13
N ALA A 190 -16.40 -21.21 2.85
CA ALA A 190 -17.69 -21.51 2.23
C ALA A 190 -17.80 -22.98 1.79
N TYR A 191 -16.68 -23.66 1.50
CA TYR A 191 -16.62 -25.05 1.05
C TYR A 191 -15.60 -25.91 1.81
N PRO A 192 -15.66 -25.95 3.16
CA PRO A 192 -14.75 -26.77 3.97
C PRO A 192 -14.96 -28.29 3.74
N ASP A 193 -16.09 -28.68 3.16
CA ASP A 193 -16.42 -30.04 2.74
C ASP A 193 -15.80 -30.46 1.40
N VAL A 194 -15.15 -29.52 0.69
CA VAL A 194 -14.50 -29.76 -0.61
C VAL A 194 -12.98 -29.71 -0.48
N PHE A 195 -12.44 -28.72 0.25
CA PHE A 195 -11.00 -28.49 0.32
C PHE A 195 -10.42 -29.05 1.62
N ALA A 196 -9.43 -29.92 1.52
CA ALA A 196 -8.72 -30.47 2.68
C ALA A 196 -7.77 -29.45 3.31
N SER A 197 -7.16 -28.59 2.49
CA SER A 197 -6.30 -27.50 2.94
C SER A 197 -6.17 -26.40 1.88
N GLY A 198 -5.63 -25.25 2.29
CA GLY A 198 -5.28 -24.19 1.35
C GLY A 198 -4.14 -23.29 1.79
N ALA A 199 -3.62 -22.52 0.84
CA ALA A 199 -2.53 -21.58 1.06
C ALA A 199 -2.91 -20.18 0.58
N VAL A 200 -2.94 -19.23 1.51
CA VAL A 200 -3.30 -17.83 1.26
C VAL A 200 -2.01 -17.03 1.09
N VAL A 201 -1.73 -16.56 -0.13
CA VAL A 201 -0.51 -15.79 -0.44
C VAL A 201 -0.86 -14.31 -0.59
N ALA A 202 -0.31 -13.46 0.27
CA ALA A 202 -0.59 -12.01 0.35
C ALA A 202 -2.10 -11.69 0.29
N GLY A 203 -2.91 -12.52 0.95
CA GLY A 203 -4.38 -12.46 0.93
C GLY A 203 -4.98 -11.92 2.22
N LEU A 204 -6.30 -12.09 2.38
CA LEU A 204 -7.08 -11.47 3.47
C LEU A 204 -7.97 -12.49 4.19
N PRO A 205 -8.37 -12.22 5.45
CA PRO A 205 -9.35 -13.03 6.19
C PRO A 205 -10.71 -13.13 5.48
N TYR A 206 -11.39 -14.26 5.65
CA TYR A 206 -12.73 -14.44 5.13
C TYR A 206 -13.73 -13.44 5.73
N ASP A 207 -14.60 -12.91 4.88
CA ASP A 207 -15.69 -11.96 5.22
C ASP A 207 -15.17 -10.72 5.95
N CYS A 208 -13.91 -10.31 5.73
CA CYS A 208 -13.40 -9.04 6.26
C CYS A 208 -14.03 -7.81 5.59
N ALA A 209 -14.56 -7.98 4.37
CA ALA A 209 -15.29 -6.97 3.61
C ALA A 209 -16.54 -7.57 2.95
N ARG A 210 -17.56 -6.72 2.74
CA ARG A 210 -18.84 -7.07 2.09
C ARG A 210 -19.23 -6.11 0.96
N ASP A 211 -18.34 -5.17 0.64
CA ASP A 211 -18.44 -4.24 -0.47
C ASP A 211 -17.04 -3.71 -0.82
N VAL A 212 -16.94 -2.95 -1.91
CA VAL A 212 -15.68 -2.36 -2.39
C VAL A 212 -15.03 -1.43 -1.36
N ALA A 213 -15.81 -0.65 -0.62
CA ALA A 213 -15.26 0.33 0.32
C ALA A 213 -14.59 -0.38 1.49
N ALA A 214 -15.28 -1.36 2.07
CA ALA A 214 -14.73 -2.23 3.11
C ALA A 214 -13.55 -3.06 2.60
N ALA A 215 -13.51 -3.40 1.30
CA ALA A 215 -12.39 -4.13 0.71
C ALA A 215 -11.09 -3.33 0.83
N TYR A 216 -11.12 -2.04 0.49
CA TYR A 216 -9.95 -1.17 0.65
C TYR A 216 -9.50 -1.06 2.11
N THR A 217 -10.43 -0.88 3.05
CA THR A 217 -10.09 -0.84 4.49
C THR A 217 -9.48 -2.15 4.97
N CYS A 218 -10.02 -3.30 4.54
CA CYS A 218 -9.46 -4.61 4.90
C CYS A 218 -8.06 -4.82 4.29
N MET A 219 -7.80 -4.31 3.09
CA MET A 219 -6.48 -4.37 2.47
C MET A 219 -5.47 -3.47 3.21
N ASN A 220 -5.85 -2.23 3.49
CA ASN A 220 -5.02 -1.25 4.17
C ASN A 220 -5.93 -0.17 4.82
N PRO A 221 -5.88 0.05 6.15
CA PRO A 221 -4.88 -0.40 7.12
C PRO A 221 -5.09 -1.81 7.71
N GLY A 222 -6.08 -2.56 7.24
CA GLY A 222 -6.52 -3.80 7.84
C GLY A 222 -7.67 -3.59 8.83
N VAL A 223 -8.44 -4.65 9.06
CA VAL A 223 -9.52 -4.68 10.06
C VAL A 223 -9.06 -5.55 11.21
N ASP A 224 -9.13 -5.04 12.43
CA ASP A 224 -8.76 -5.73 13.65
C ASP A 224 -10.02 -6.25 14.34
N LEU A 225 -10.19 -7.58 14.42
CA LEU A 225 -11.27 -8.21 15.19
C LEU A 225 -10.70 -9.25 16.13
N THR A 226 -11.44 -9.53 17.20
CA THR A 226 -11.05 -10.61 18.10
C THR A 226 -11.03 -11.96 17.36
N PRO A 227 -10.11 -12.88 17.73
CA PRO A 227 -10.06 -14.22 17.13
C PRO A 227 -11.42 -14.95 17.16
N ALA A 228 -12.22 -14.76 18.21
CA ALA A 228 -13.56 -15.32 18.33
C ALA A 228 -14.54 -14.77 17.29
N GLN A 229 -14.52 -13.46 17.02
CA GLN A 229 -15.34 -12.83 15.98
C GLN A 229 -14.92 -13.31 14.60
N TRP A 230 -13.61 -13.43 14.34
CA TRP A 230 -13.12 -13.96 13.09
C TRP A 230 -13.55 -15.41 12.84
N ALA A 231 -13.36 -16.27 13.82
CA ALA A 231 -13.79 -17.67 13.73
C ALA A 231 -15.32 -17.79 13.55
N GLN A 232 -16.09 -16.87 14.14
CA GLN A 232 -17.54 -16.84 13.95
C GLN A 232 -17.93 -16.55 12.50
N ARG A 233 -17.26 -15.60 11.85
CA ARG A 233 -17.53 -15.30 10.42
C ARG A 233 -17.32 -16.52 9.52
N VAL A 234 -16.31 -17.35 9.81
CA VAL A 234 -16.10 -18.61 9.09
C VAL A 234 -17.22 -19.62 9.37
N ARG A 235 -17.62 -19.79 10.64
CA ARG A 235 -18.76 -20.66 10.99
C ARG A 235 -20.06 -20.23 10.30
N ASP A 236 -20.30 -18.93 10.19
CA ASP A 236 -21.49 -18.37 9.54
C ASP A 236 -21.52 -18.63 8.02
N ALA A 237 -20.38 -18.94 7.39
CA ALA A 237 -20.31 -19.28 5.98
C ALA A 237 -20.98 -20.64 5.67
N TYR A 238 -20.92 -21.58 6.60
CA TYR A 238 -21.58 -22.88 6.49
C TYR A 238 -22.04 -23.40 7.88
N PRO A 239 -23.16 -22.88 8.42
CA PRO A 239 -23.54 -23.10 9.83
C PRO A 239 -23.78 -24.57 10.23
N SER A 240 -24.12 -25.44 9.27
CA SER A 240 -24.34 -26.87 9.52
C SER A 240 -23.06 -27.71 9.49
N TRP A 241 -21.91 -27.12 9.18
CA TRP A 241 -20.63 -27.81 9.20
C TRP A 241 -20.02 -27.80 10.60
N ALA A 242 -19.83 -28.98 11.17
CA ALA A 242 -19.22 -29.15 12.49
C ALA A 242 -17.71 -29.46 12.43
N GLY A 243 -17.16 -29.65 11.23
CA GLY A 243 -15.80 -30.09 10.98
C GLY A 243 -15.72 -31.43 10.24
N PRO A 244 -14.51 -31.87 9.85
CA PRO A 244 -13.23 -31.20 10.11
C PRO A 244 -13.07 -29.88 9.34
N TRP A 245 -12.32 -28.93 9.88
CA TRP A 245 -12.00 -27.68 9.18
C TRP A 245 -10.72 -27.85 8.35
N PRO A 246 -10.58 -27.15 7.21
CA PRO A 246 -9.37 -27.24 6.39
C PRO A 246 -8.13 -26.72 7.12
N ARG A 247 -6.96 -27.27 6.80
CA ARG A 247 -5.66 -26.73 7.24
C ARG A 247 -5.28 -25.51 6.40
N VAL A 248 -4.63 -24.50 6.97
CA VAL A 248 -4.32 -23.24 6.25
C VAL A 248 -2.85 -22.82 6.42
N ALA A 249 -2.16 -22.62 5.29
CA ALA A 249 -0.86 -21.94 5.26
C ALA A 249 -1.05 -20.47 4.82
N ILE A 250 -0.33 -19.55 5.44
CA ILE A 250 -0.45 -18.11 5.22
C ILE A 250 0.94 -17.57 4.87
N TRP A 251 1.11 -17.12 3.63
CA TRP A 251 2.37 -16.57 3.12
C TRP A 251 2.24 -15.07 2.95
N HIS A 252 3.08 -14.28 3.64
CA HIS A 252 2.97 -12.82 3.59
C HIS A 252 4.33 -12.14 3.66
N GLY A 253 4.53 -11.13 2.80
CA GLY A 253 5.71 -10.27 2.87
C GLY A 253 5.59 -9.27 4.03
N ASP A 254 6.66 -9.08 4.79
CA ASP A 254 6.64 -8.16 5.95
C ASP A 254 6.70 -6.66 5.57
N ARG A 255 6.83 -6.35 4.27
CA ARG A 255 6.80 -4.99 3.70
C ARG A 255 5.69 -4.81 2.65
N ASP A 256 4.66 -5.65 2.69
CA ASP A 256 3.50 -5.51 1.82
C ASP A 256 2.72 -4.22 2.14
N THR A 257 2.59 -3.31 1.17
CA THR A 257 1.84 -2.05 1.32
C THR A 257 0.47 -2.08 0.65
N THR A 258 0.16 -3.15 -0.09
CA THR A 258 -1.12 -3.32 -0.79
C THR A 258 -2.10 -4.07 0.12
N VAL A 259 -1.69 -5.22 0.63
CA VAL A 259 -2.40 -5.97 1.65
C VAL A 259 -1.48 -6.02 2.86
N VAL A 260 -1.67 -5.12 3.82
CA VAL A 260 -0.66 -4.90 4.87
C VAL A 260 -0.42 -6.15 5.72
N PRO A 261 0.79 -6.33 6.31
CA PRO A 261 1.18 -7.58 6.98
C PRO A 261 0.31 -7.96 8.18
N ARG A 262 -0.43 -6.99 8.73
CA ARG A 262 -1.49 -7.22 9.73
C ARG A 262 -2.48 -8.29 9.25
N ASN A 263 -2.82 -8.36 7.97
CA ASN A 263 -3.74 -9.36 7.46
C ASN A 263 -3.26 -10.81 7.68
N ALA A 264 -1.95 -11.06 7.78
CA ALA A 264 -1.43 -12.36 8.18
C ALA A 264 -1.70 -12.68 9.66
N ASP A 265 -1.67 -11.68 10.53
CA ASP A 265 -2.09 -11.80 11.94
C ASP A 265 -3.59 -12.07 12.05
N GLU A 266 -4.42 -11.33 11.31
CA GLU A 266 -5.87 -11.53 11.31
C GLU A 266 -6.27 -12.90 10.74
N LEU A 267 -5.55 -13.38 9.70
CA LEU A 267 -5.72 -14.73 9.16
C LEU A 267 -5.32 -15.80 10.18
N ARG A 268 -4.17 -15.62 10.84
CA ARG A 268 -3.77 -16.50 11.96
C ARG A 268 -4.89 -16.56 12.98
N ASP A 269 -5.34 -15.41 13.48
CA ASP A 269 -6.36 -15.30 14.52
C ASP A 269 -7.67 -15.98 14.10
N GLN A 270 -8.10 -15.77 12.86
CA GLN A 270 -9.29 -16.40 12.29
C GLN A 270 -9.21 -17.93 12.32
N TRP A 271 -8.11 -18.50 11.85
CA TRP A 271 -7.99 -19.93 11.65
C TRP A 271 -7.59 -20.67 12.93
N THR A 272 -6.70 -20.12 13.76
CA THR A 272 -6.33 -20.73 15.04
C THR A 272 -7.53 -20.77 15.99
N ALA A 273 -8.33 -19.70 16.08
CA ALA A 273 -9.53 -19.69 16.90
C ALA A 273 -10.63 -20.63 16.38
N LEU A 274 -10.73 -20.80 15.05
CA LEU A 274 -11.62 -21.79 14.45
C LEU A 274 -11.23 -23.22 14.84
N HIS A 275 -9.93 -23.53 14.80
CA HIS A 275 -9.35 -24.81 15.20
C HIS A 275 -9.19 -24.98 16.73
N ARG A 276 -9.57 -23.98 17.52
CA ARG A 276 -9.44 -23.94 18.99
C ARG A 276 -7.99 -24.09 19.47
N LEU A 277 -7.06 -23.45 18.76
CA LEU A 277 -5.64 -23.43 19.07
C LEU A 277 -5.23 -22.11 19.74
N PRO A 278 -4.13 -22.09 20.52
CA PRO A 278 -3.54 -20.86 21.04
C PRO A 278 -3.12 -19.90 19.90
N GLN A 279 -3.07 -18.61 20.21
CA GLN A 279 -2.51 -17.59 19.30
C GLN A 279 -0.98 -17.57 19.28
N THR A 280 -0.34 -18.38 20.13
CA THR A 280 1.11 -18.56 20.17
C THR A 280 1.47 -19.84 19.42
N PRO A 281 2.47 -19.82 18.52
CA PRO A 281 2.83 -20.99 17.74
C PRO A 281 3.38 -22.12 18.60
N SER A 282 3.09 -23.35 18.21
CA SER A 282 3.64 -24.56 18.83
C SER A 282 5.10 -24.78 18.44
N ARG A 283 5.47 -24.36 17.23
CA ARG A 283 6.84 -24.45 16.69
C ARG A 283 7.16 -23.20 15.89
N THR A 284 8.42 -22.79 15.93
CA THR A 284 8.93 -21.71 15.08
C THR A 284 10.25 -22.14 14.47
N ALA A 285 10.40 -21.95 13.17
CA ALA A 285 11.62 -22.25 12.43
C ALA A 285 11.97 -21.12 11.46
N LEU A 286 13.22 -21.11 10.99
CA LEU A 286 13.64 -20.30 9.85
C LEU A 286 13.83 -21.24 8.66
N ILE A 287 13.15 -20.95 7.57
CA ILE A 287 13.14 -21.76 6.35
C ILE A 287 13.70 -20.96 5.16
N GLY A 288 14.33 -21.68 4.22
CA GLY A 288 14.92 -21.08 3.03
C GLY A 288 16.16 -20.22 3.30
N ALA A 289 16.85 -19.84 2.21
CA ALA A 289 18.07 -19.02 2.29
C ALA A 289 17.80 -17.57 2.73
N ASN A 290 16.57 -17.09 2.53
CA ASN A 290 16.12 -15.77 2.96
C ASN A 290 15.74 -15.68 4.44
N ALA A 291 15.84 -16.78 5.20
CA ALA A 291 15.42 -16.88 6.60
C ALA A 291 13.94 -16.49 6.83
N THR A 292 13.04 -17.00 5.97
CA THR A 292 11.60 -16.88 6.17
C THR A 292 11.20 -17.45 7.52
N ARG A 293 10.44 -16.70 8.31
CA ARG A 293 10.00 -17.15 9.63
C ARG A 293 8.72 -17.95 9.49
N GLN A 294 8.80 -19.24 9.78
CA GLN A 294 7.69 -20.18 9.76
C GLN A 294 7.17 -20.42 11.19
N GLU A 295 5.88 -20.21 11.40
CA GLU A 295 5.17 -20.43 12.66
C GLU A 295 4.10 -21.50 12.48
N GLN A 296 4.21 -22.61 13.20
CA GLN A 296 3.28 -23.73 13.08
C GLN A 296 2.41 -23.88 14.33
N TYR A 297 1.11 -24.05 14.12
CA TYR A 297 0.10 -24.25 15.15
C TYR A 297 -0.41 -25.69 15.02
N VAL A 298 0.06 -26.54 15.92
CA VAL A 298 -0.14 -27.99 15.84
C VAL A 298 -1.43 -28.38 16.57
N ALA A 299 -2.28 -29.12 15.89
CA ALA A 299 -3.50 -29.67 16.46
C ALA A 299 -3.21 -30.87 17.39
N PRO A 300 -4.15 -31.27 18.26
CA PRO A 300 -3.95 -32.39 19.17
C PRO A 300 -3.64 -33.74 18.49
N ASP A 301 -3.98 -33.90 17.21
CA ASP A 301 -3.68 -35.08 16.41
C ASP A 301 -2.26 -35.07 15.80
N GLY A 302 -1.46 -34.04 16.09
CA GLY A 302 -0.09 -33.88 15.62
C GLY A 302 0.04 -33.14 14.29
N SER A 303 -1.06 -32.90 13.57
CA SER A 303 -1.04 -32.21 12.28
C SER A 303 -0.90 -30.69 12.43
N VAL A 304 -0.26 -30.02 11.46
CA VAL A 304 -0.17 -28.55 11.42
C VAL A 304 -1.47 -27.98 10.86
N ALA A 305 -2.35 -27.46 11.72
CA ALA A 305 -3.64 -26.91 11.30
C ALA A 305 -3.52 -25.51 10.70
N VAL A 306 -2.62 -24.69 11.25
CA VAL A 306 -2.31 -23.35 10.73
C VAL A 306 -0.80 -23.18 10.64
N GLU A 307 -0.32 -22.63 9.54
CA GLU A 307 1.07 -22.23 9.32
C GLU A 307 1.12 -20.77 8.86
N VAL A 308 2.04 -19.97 9.42
CA VAL A 308 2.27 -18.57 9.03
C VAL A 308 3.72 -18.40 8.63
N ASP A 309 3.95 -18.06 7.37
CA ASP A 309 5.25 -17.87 6.74
C ASP A 309 5.44 -16.38 6.42
N ARG A 310 6.30 -15.72 7.21
CA ARG A 310 6.62 -14.29 7.05
C ARG A 310 7.93 -14.13 6.30
N VAL A 311 7.82 -13.56 5.10
CA VAL A 311 8.94 -13.46 4.16
C VAL A 311 9.62 -12.10 4.34
N PRO A 312 10.88 -12.07 4.82
CA PRO A 312 11.54 -10.83 5.22
C PRO A 312 11.91 -9.95 4.02
N GLY A 313 11.65 -8.65 4.13
CA GLY A 313 11.94 -7.64 3.13
C GLY A 313 11.02 -7.67 1.90
N MET A 314 10.06 -8.57 1.83
CA MET A 314 9.22 -8.78 0.65
C MET A 314 7.98 -7.87 0.67
N GLY A 315 7.66 -7.26 -0.49
CA GLY A 315 6.43 -6.51 -0.72
C GLY A 315 5.24 -7.40 -1.13
N HIS A 316 4.26 -6.83 -1.84
CA HIS A 316 3.08 -7.57 -2.31
C HIS A 316 3.41 -8.55 -3.45
N GLY A 317 3.25 -9.86 -3.24
CA GLY A 317 3.48 -10.86 -4.29
C GLY A 317 3.64 -12.30 -3.79
N THR A 318 3.76 -13.22 -4.75
CA THR A 318 4.12 -14.62 -4.51
C THR A 318 5.65 -14.76 -4.42
N PRO A 319 6.20 -15.32 -3.34
CA PRO A 319 7.63 -15.60 -3.26
C PRO A 319 7.99 -16.77 -4.19
N VAL A 320 8.99 -16.55 -5.05
CA VAL A 320 9.60 -17.55 -5.93
C VAL A 320 11.11 -17.55 -5.72
N ASP A 321 11.81 -18.57 -6.19
CA ASP A 321 13.28 -18.64 -6.16
C ASP A 321 13.72 -19.27 -7.48
N PRO A 322 13.88 -18.46 -8.54
CA PRO A 322 14.15 -18.98 -9.87
C PRO A 322 15.50 -19.68 -9.95
N GLY A 323 15.51 -20.88 -10.52
CA GLY A 323 16.74 -21.63 -10.76
C GLY A 323 16.46 -23.11 -10.95
N THR A 324 17.53 -23.90 -11.05
CA THR A 324 17.46 -25.35 -11.32
C THR A 324 17.82 -26.21 -10.11
N GLY A 325 18.19 -25.58 -8.98
CA GLY A 325 18.48 -26.28 -7.74
C GLY A 325 17.24 -27.00 -7.18
N PRO A 326 17.42 -28.05 -6.36
CA PRO A 326 16.31 -28.82 -5.81
C PRO A 326 15.37 -28.00 -4.89
N GLY A 327 15.85 -26.88 -4.34
CA GLY A 327 15.08 -25.92 -3.53
C GLY A 327 14.48 -24.74 -4.30
N GLN A 328 14.72 -24.65 -5.60
CA GLN A 328 14.36 -23.51 -6.46
C GLN A 328 13.11 -23.85 -7.28
N CYS A 329 12.28 -22.85 -7.55
CA CYS A 329 11.11 -22.97 -8.42
C CYS A 329 10.59 -21.61 -8.90
N GLY A 330 9.84 -21.68 -10.00
CA GLY A 330 9.12 -20.53 -10.55
C GLY A 330 10.04 -19.53 -11.24
N ALA A 331 9.46 -18.41 -11.64
CA ALA A 331 10.14 -17.35 -12.37
C ALA A 331 9.67 -15.98 -11.89
N THR A 332 10.58 -14.99 -11.90
CA THR A 332 10.22 -13.61 -11.55
C THR A 332 9.35 -12.98 -12.62
N ALA A 333 8.34 -12.24 -12.17
CA ALA A 333 7.41 -11.49 -13.00
C ALA A 333 6.64 -10.49 -12.13
N ALA A 334 5.67 -9.79 -12.72
CA ALA A 334 4.77 -8.91 -11.96
C ALA A 334 4.10 -9.70 -10.82
N TYR A 335 4.40 -9.31 -9.59
CA TYR A 335 3.96 -9.95 -8.35
C TYR A 335 4.47 -11.38 -8.11
N PHE A 336 5.56 -11.79 -8.79
CA PHE A 336 6.34 -12.99 -8.46
C PHE A 336 7.76 -12.54 -8.11
N LEU A 337 8.09 -12.60 -6.81
CA LEU A 337 9.25 -11.92 -6.22
C LEU A 337 10.33 -12.93 -5.83
N ASP A 338 11.57 -12.66 -6.25
CA ASP A 338 12.74 -13.50 -5.94
C ASP A 338 13.07 -13.44 -4.44
N SER A 339 12.86 -14.55 -3.73
CA SER A 339 13.05 -14.66 -2.29
C SER A 339 13.17 -16.10 -1.79
N ILE A 340 12.13 -16.90 -1.97
CA ILE A 340 12.04 -18.30 -1.53
C ILE A 340 11.01 -19.01 -2.40
N CYS A 341 11.25 -20.27 -2.75
CA CYS A 341 10.27 -21.08 -3.48
C CYS A 341 9.06 -21.44 -2.58
N SER A 342 8.07 -20.55 -2.48
CA SER A 342 6.87 -20.78 -1.65
C SER A 342 6.08 -22.02 -2.09
N SER A 343 5.99 -22.28 -3.39
CA SER A 343 5.27 -23.44 -3.93
C SER A 343 5.82 -24.78 -3.44
N ARG A 344 7.12 -24.90 -3.17
CA ARG A 344 7.71 -26.11 -2.55
C ARG A 344 7.07 -26.38 -1.20
N TRP A 345 7.04 -25.36 -0.35
CA TRP A 345 6.54 -25.46 1.01
C TRP A 345 5.02 -25.63 1.05
N ILE A 346 4.29 -24.94 0.16
CA ILE A 346 2.83 -25.11 0.01
C ILE A 346 2.48 -26.54 -0.39
N VAL A 347 3.19 -27.13 -1.35
CA VAL A 347 2.99 -28.52 -1.79
C VAL A 347 3.30 -29.52 -0.67
N GLY A 348 4.34 -29.27 0.13
CA GLY A 348 4.65 -30.04 1.34
C GLY A 348 3.58 -29.89 2.42
N PHE A 349 3.08 -28.68 2.68
CA PHE A 349 1.97 -28.44 3.61
C PHE A 349 0.69 -29.18 3.20
N PHE A 350 0.45 -29.31 1.89
CA PHE A 350 -0.65 -30.11 1.33
C PHE A 350 -0.43 -31.63 1.43
N GLY A 351 0.78 -32.09 1.78
CA GLY A 351 1.12 -33.52 1.86
C GLY A 351 1.19 -34.19 0.49
N LEU A 352 1.70 -33.46 -0.52
CA LEU A 352 1.75 -33.94 -1.91
C LEU A 352 3.12 -34.47 -2.32
N ASP A 353 4.18 -34.18 -1.57
CA ASP A 353 5.57 -34.48 -1.92
C ASP A 353 6.05 -35.91 -1.60
N GLY A 354 5.18 -36.80 -1.10
CA GLY A 354 5.41 -38.25 -1.12
C GLY A 354 5.51 -38.99 0.21
N GLY A 355 5.28 -38.36 1.36
CA GLY A 355 4.94 -39.11 2.58
C GLY A 355 5.35 -38.48 3.91
N GLU A 356 4.41 -38.62 4.86
CA GLU A 356 4.56 -38.60 6.33
C GLU A 356 5.12 -37.32 6.97
N ASP A 357 4.40 -36.79 7.97
CA ASP A 357 5.02 -35.93 8.97
C ASP A 357 6.29 -36.66 9.45
N PRO A 358 7.50 -36.11 9.24
CA PRO A 358 8.70 -36.92 9.42
C PRO A 358 8.89 -37.28 10.90
N GLU A 359 8.99 -38.57 11.18
CA GLU A 359 9.88 -39.07 12.24
C GLU A 359 11.25 -38.37 12.09
N PRO A 360 11.93 -38.01 13.20
CA PRO A 360 13.28 -37.42 13.14
C PRO A 360 14.21 -38.27 12.27
N GLY A 361 14.95 -37.63 11.36
CA GLY A 361 15.67 -38.30 10.26
C GLY A 361 16.62 -39.43 10.70
N THR A 362 16.80 -40.43 9.84
CA THR A 362 17.61 -41.65 10.05
C THR A 362 19.13 -41.42 10.14
N LEU A 363 19.60 -40.18 10.26
CA LEU A 363 21.03 -39.91 10.43
C LEU A 363 21.46 -40.28 11.86
N PRO A 364 22.55 -41.04 12.02
CA PRO A 364 23.03 -41.44 13.34
C PRO A 364 23.44 -40.21 14.15
N ALA A 365 23.27 -40.29 15.46
CA ALA A 365 23.67 -39.23 16.36
C ALA A 365 25.18 -38.93 16.22
N PRO A 366 25.59 -37.64 16.09
CA PRO A 366 26.99 -37.25 16.11
C PRO A 366 27.70 -37.81 17.36
N THR A 367 28.87 -38.43 17.17
CA THR A 367 29.67 -38.99 18.27
C THR A 367 30.86 -38.09 18.60
N GLY A 368 31.40 -38.24 19.81
CA GLY A 368 32.57 -37.49 20.25
C GLY A 368 32.32 -36.00 20.45
N LEU A 369 31.09 -35.58 20.77
CA LEU A 369 30.79 -34.19 21.10
C LEU A 369 31.58 -33.77 22.34
N VAL A 370 32.45 -32.78 22.17
CA VAL A 370 33.30 -32.23 23.23
C VAL A 370 33.35 -30.71 23.15
N ALA A 371 33.46 -30.05 24.29
CA ALA A 371 33.79 -28.63 24.35
C ALA A 371 35.31 -28.47 24.27
N THR A 372 35.81 -27.88 23.18
CA THR A 372 37.24 -27.73 22.89
C THR A 372 37.81 -26.36 23.28
N GLY A 373 36.95 -25.37 23.51
CA GLY A 373 37.35 -24.05 23.99
C GLY A 373 36.22 -23.37 24.74
N VAL A 374 36.52 -22.79 25.91
CA VAL A 374 35.54 -22.07 26.72
C VAL A 374 36.12 -20.71 27.09
N THR A 375 35.42 -19.64 26.72
CA THR A 375 35.69 -18.29 27.22
C THR A 375 34.61 -17.90 28.22
N GLY A 376 34.65 -16.68 28.78
CA GLY A 376 33.54 -16.18 29.63
C GLY A 376 32.18 -16.13 28.92
N SER A 377 32.12 -16.53 27.66
CA SER A 377 31.12 -16.02 26.75
C SER A 377 30.92 -16.77 25.42
N THR A 378 31.79 -17.73 25.18
CA THR A 378 31.70 -18.63 24.04
C THR A 378 32.04 -20.03 24.49
N VAL A 379 31.43 -21.02 23.85
CA VAL A 379 31.80 -22.43 23.97
C VAL A 379 31.98 -22.96 22.55
N THR A 380 33.20 -23.38 22.23
CA THR A 380 33.50 -24.10 20.99
C THR A 380 33.27 -25.58 21.21
N LEU A 381 32.43 -26.16 20.36
CA LEU A 381 32.06 -27.56 20.32
C LEU A 381 32.70 -28.20 19.08
N ASP A 382 33.22 -29.40 19.26
CA ASP A 382 33.71 -30.24 18.18
C ASP A 382 33.10 -31.64 18.28
N TRP A 383 32.91 -32.31 17.15
CA TRP A 383 32.34 -33.66 17.08
C TRP A 383 32.74 -34.35 15.77
N ALA A 384 32.59 -35.68 15.71
CA ALA A 384 32.88 -36.44 14.50
C ALA A 384 31.80 -36.15 13.42
N ALA A 385 32.24 -35.81 12.21
CA ALA A 385 31.34 -35.63 11.09
C ALA A 385 30.56 -36.93 10.78
N VAL A 386 29.32 -36.77 10.30
CA VAL A 386 28.36 -37.85 10.04
C VAL A 386 28.22 -37.98 8.53
N GLY A 387 28.55 -39.16 7.99
CA GLY A 387 28.42 -39.43 6.55
C GLY A 387 26.96 -39.28 6.09
N GLY A 388 26.74 -38.49 5.04
CA GLY A 388 25.40 -38.21 4.50
C GLY A 388 24.69 -36.98 5.11
N ALA A 389 25.31 -36.29 6.08
CA ALA A 389 24.75 -35.05 6.63
C ALA A 389 25.00 -33.85 5.68
N ALA A 390 23.96 -33.05 5.42
CA ALA A 390 24.05 -31.76 4.74
C ALA A 390 24.37 -30.60 5.70
N GLY A 391 24.27 -30.84 7.00
CA GLY A 391 24.65 -29.92 8.08
C GLY A 391 24.27 -30.49 9.44
N TYR A 392 24.23 -29.65 10.46
CA TYR A 392 23.92 -30.04 11.85
C TYR A 392 22.97 -29.04 12.50
N THR A 393 22.31 -29.44 13.58
CA THR A 393 21.56 -28.57 14.50
C THR A 393 22.21 -28.68 15.87
N VAL A 394 22.64 -27.56 16.43
CA VAL A 394 23.22 -27.48 17.78
C VAL A 394 22.13 -27.06 18.76
N HIS A 395 21.94 -27.84 19.80
CA HIS A 395 21.01 -27.58 20.89
C HIS A 395 21.77 -27.10 22.13
N ARG A 396 21.32 -26.00 22.74
CA ARG A 396 21.76 -25.50 24.04
C ARG A 396 20.58 -25.56 25.00
N ASP A 397 20.78 -26.22 26.13
CA ASP A 397 19.77 -26.42 27.19
C ASP A 397 18.44 -26.97 26.63
N GLY A 398 18.54 -27.89 25.68
CA GLY A 398 17.41 -28.53 24.98
C GLY A 398 16.85 -27.75 23.79
N THR A 399 17.23 -26.48 23.58
CA THR A 399 16.71 -25.62 22.50
C THR A 399 17.70 -25.52 21.33
N ALA A 400 17.23 -25.63 20.09
CA ALA A 400 18.08 -25.43 18.91
C ALA A 400 18.56 -23.97 18.81
N VAL A 401 19.87 -23.74 18.76
CA VAL A 401 20.49 -22.40 18.75
C VAL A 401 21.26 -22.08 17.48
N ALA A 402 21.68 -23.09 16.70
CA ALA A 402 22.42 -22.88 15.46
C ALA A 402 22.34 -24.08 14.52
N THR A 403 22.64 -23.84 13.25
CA THR A 403 22.62 -24.88 12.22
C THR A 403 23.89 -24.93 11.36
N PRO A 404 25.07 -25.29 11.92
CA PRO A 404 26.33 -25.25 11.19
C PRO A 404 26.38 -26.29 10.07
N ALA A 405 27.15 -26.01 9.01
CA ALA A 405 27.33 -26.96 7.90
C ALA A 405 28.31 -28.10 8.24
N ALA A 406 29.27 -27.87 9.15
CA ALA A 406 30.25 -28.84 9.60
C ALA A 406 30.78 -28.49 11.02
N PRO A 407 31.34 -29.44 11.79
CA PRO A 407 32.13 -29.15 12.99
C PRO A 407 33.51 -28.53 12.63
N PRO A 408 34.15 -27.76 13.54
CA PRO A 408 33.64 -27.36 14.85
C PRO A 408 32.67 -26.17 14.77
N PHE A 409 31.86 -25.98 15.81
CA PHE A 409 30.96 -24.84 15.96
C PHE A 409 31.24 -24.07 17.24
N THR A 410 31.32 -22.74 17.15
CA THR A 410 31.46 -21.87 18.32
C THR A 410 30.12 -21.23 18.65
N ASP A 411 29.54 -21.62 19.78
CA ASP A 411 28.41 -20.91 20.37
C ASP A 411 28.89 -19.60 21.01
N THR A 412 28.19 -18.51 20.75
CA THR A 412 28.51 -17.15 21.21
C THR A 412 27.29 -16.56 21.90
N GLY A 413 27.41 -15.48 22.67
CA GLY A 413 26.25 -14.92 23.38
C GLY A 413 26.05 -15.45 24.80
N LEU A 414 26.97 -16.25 25.35
CA LEU A 414 26.81 -16.93 26.65
C LEU A 414 27.10 -16.04 27.85
N ALA A 415 26.28 -16.13 28.89
CA ALA A 415 26.51 -15.43 30.15
C ALA A 415 27.76 -15.98 30.87
N PRO A 416 28.62 -15.11 31.45
CA PRO A 416 29.75 -15.53 32.29
C PRO A 416 29.30 -16.24 33.57
N GLY A 417 30.10 -17.20 34.04
CA GLY A 417 29.81 -17.98 35.26
C GLY A 417 28.68 -19.01 35.11
N SER A 418 28.04 -19.09 33.94
CA SER A 418 26.90 -19.95 33.65
C SER A 418 27.32 -21.30 33.06
N THR A 419 26.55 -22.32 33.41
CA THR A 419 26.72 -23.69 32.91
C THR A 419 25.72 -23.93 31.79
N TYR A 420 26.18 -24.45 30.66
CA TYR A 420 25.39 -24.75 29.49
C TYR A 420 25.53 -26.23 29.11
N THR A 421 24.43 -26.85 28.72
CA THR A 421 24.41 -28.23 28.24
C THR A 421 24.13 -28.27 26.75
N TYR A 422 25.01 -28.91 25.98
CA TYR A 422 24.94 -28.97 24.53
C TYR A 422 24.70 -30.37 24.01
N ALA A 423 23.87 -30.50 22.98
CA ALA A 423 23.73 -31.71 22.16
C ALA A 423 23.67 -31.32 20.68
N VAL A 424 24.06 -32.21 19.78
CA VAL A 424 24.08 -31.93 18.34
C VAL A 424 23.33 -33.03 17.59
N ALA A 425 22.52 -32.67 16.61
CA ALA A 425 21.90 -33.59 15.66
C ALA A 425 22.44 -33.33 14.25
N ALA A 426 22.68 -34.38 13.46
CA ALA A 426 22.97 -34.23 12.03
C ALA A 426 21.68 -33.88 11.26
N ARG A 427 21.78 -33.17 10.12
CA ARG A 427 20.66 -32.83 9.24
C ARG A 427 20.84 -33.42 7.86
N ASP A 428 19.77 -33.93 7.28
CA ASP A 428 19.77 -34.43 5.90
C ASP A 428 19.64 -33.28 4.87
N GLY A 429 19.67 -33.63 3.58
CA GLY A 429 19.55 -32.68 2.46
C GLY A 429 18.21 -31.93 2.40
N ASP A 430 17.21 -32.38 3.16
CA ASP A 430 15.91 -31.73 3.31
C ASP A 430 15.82 -30.88 4.59
N GLY A 431 16.91 -30.78 5.35
CA GLY A 431 17.00 -29.98 6.58
C GLY A 431 16.42 -30.66 7.82
N ARG A 432 16.02 -31.94 7.75
CA ARG A 432 15.43 -32.68 8.88
C ARG A 432 16.53 -33.10 9.87
N PRO A 433 16.41 -32.80 11.17
CA PRO A 433 17.37 -33.23 12.17
C PRO A 433 17.20 -34.73 12.51
N GLY A 434 18.32 -35.44 12.65
CA GLY A 434 18.38 -36.82 13.15
C GLY A 434 18.54 -36.91 14.67
N ALA A 435 18.98 -38.06 15.18
CA ALA A 435 19.12 -38.29 16.62
C ALA A 435 20.15 -37.35 17.29
N LEU A 436 19.86 -36.90 18.52
CA LEU A 436 20.76 -36.07 19.30
C LEU A 436 21.95 -36.88 19.84
N SER A 437 23.13 -36.26 19.84
CA SER A 437 24.32 -36.77 20.51
C SER A 437 24.13 -36.90 22.02
N ALA A 438 25.03 -37.63 22.69
CA ALA A 438 25.23 -37.47 24.13
C ALA A 438 25.55 -36.01 24.45
N ALA A 439 24.98 -35.50 25.54
CA ALA A 439 25.14 -34.09 25.90
C ALA A 439 26.50 -33.82 26.56
N VAL A 440 27.11 -32.68 26.26
CA VAL A 440 28.31 -32.17 26.94
C VAL A 440 27.96 -30.92 27.73
N THR A 441 28.55 -30.75 28.91
CA THR A 441 28.34 -29.55 29.74
C THR A 441 29.60 -28.72 29.78
N ALA A 442 29.47 -27.41 29.57
CA ALA A 442 30.56 -26.44 29.65
C ALA A 442 30.15 -25.26 30.54
N ARG A 443 31.08 -24.77 31.37
CA ARG A 443 30.86 -23.62 32.26
C ARG A 443 31.77 -22.46 31.87
N THR A 444 31.18 -21.32 31.55
CA THR A 444 31.93 -20.09 31.26
C THR A 444 32.61 -19.57 32.54
N PRO A 445 33.88 -19.12 32.50
CA PRO A 445 34.56 -18.49 33.64
C PRO A 445 33.82 -17.24 34.15
N SER A 446 33.86 -17.00 35.46
CA SER A 446 33.20 -15.86 36.13
C SER A 446 33.99 -14.55 36.07
N ASP A 447 35.32 -14.64 35.90
CA ASP A 447 36.23 -13.50 36.02
C ASP A 447 36.88 -13.19 34.68
N VAL A 448 36.25 -12.31 33.90
CA VAL A 448 36.83 -11.74 32.67
C VAL A 448 36.81 -10.22 32.77
N PRO A 449 37.93 -9.51 32.51
CA PRO A 449 37.94 -8.05 32.46
C PRO A 449 36.96 -7.59 31.39
N VAL A 450 35.95 -6.83 31.79
CA VAL A 450 34.88 -6.48 30.89
C VAL A 450 35.19 -5.17 30.19
N ALA A 451 35.24 -5.21 28.87
CA ALA A 451 35.38 -4.00 28.09
C ALA A 451 34.03 -3.27 28.09
N CYS A 452 34.08 -1.96 28.40
CA CYS A 452 32.93 -1.09 28.50
C CYS A 452 33.14 0.14 27.62
N TRP A 453 32.09 0.53 26.90
CA TRP A 453 32.08 1.71 26.05
C TRP A 453 30.88 2.55 26.42
N THR A 454 31.12 3.84 26.62
CA THR A 454 30.05 4.83 26.77
C THR A 454 29.95 5.63 25.47
N GLY A 455 28.76 5.71 24.91
CA GLY A 455 28.51 6.43 23.67
C GLY A 455 27.03 6.64 23.44
N SER A 456 26.69 7.49 22.48
CA SER A 456 25.31 7.60 22.07
C SER A 456 24.82 6.32 21.41
N ASN A 457 23.51 6.09 21.40
CA ASN A 457 22.88 4.99 20.67
C ASN A 457 23.35 4.95 19.22
N TYR A 458 23.47 6.11 18.58
CA TYR A 458 24.09 6.25 17.26
C TYR A 458 25.53 5.72 17.21
N ALA A 459 26.39 6.15 18.13
CA ALA A 459 27.79 5.73 18.19
C ALA A 459 27.93 4.22 18.49
N HIS A 460 27.04 3.66 19.30
CA HIS A 460 27.00 2.22 19.57
C HIS A 460 26.62 1.41 18.33
N VAL A 461 25.63 1.84 17.56
CA VAL A 461 25.25 1.16 16.32
C VAL A 461 26.35 1.29 15.26
N ARG A 462 26.92 2.49 15.08
CA ARG A 462 28.03 2.73 14.13
C ARG A 462 29.27 1.90 14.44
N ALA A 463 29.55 1.67 15.71
CA ALA A 463 30.67 0.84 16.15
C ALA A 463 30.31 -0.65 16.27
N GLY A 464 29.12 -1.06 15.80
CA GLY A 464 28.70 -2.45 15.78
C GLY A 464 28.35 -3.04 17.15
N ARG A 465 28.11 -2.20 18.18
CA ARG A 465 27.76 -2.58 19.56
C ARG A 465 26.24 -2.53 19.85
N ALA A 466 25.44 -1.96 18.96
CA ALA A 466 23.97 -1.90 19.04
C ALA A 466 23.33 -2.06 17.65
N THR A 467 22.02 -2.35 17.59
CA THR A 467 21.21 -2.47 16.37
C THR A 467 19.99 -1.58 16.47
N THR A 468 19.28 -1.38 15.35
CA THR A 468 18.11 -0.49 15.30
C THR A 468 16.92 -1.18 14.67
N SER A 469 15.73 -0.92 15.20
CA SER A 469 14.46 -1.38 14.64
C SER A 469 13.37 -0.37 15.02
N GLY A 470 12.61 0.11 14.03
CA GLY A 470 11.52 1.06 14.25
C GLY A 470 11.92 2.35 14.98
N GLY A 471 13.13 2.88 14.69
CA GLY A 471 13.65 4.10 15.32
C GLY A 471 14.17 3.92 16.76
N LEU A 472 14.07 2.71 17.34
CA LEU A 472 14.64 2.35 18.64
C LEU A 472 15.96 1.61 18.46
N THR A 473 16.86 1.80 19.42
CA THR A 473 18.17 1.16 19.51
C THR A 473 18.15 0.09 20.58
N TYR A 474 18.80 -1.02 20.27
CA TYR A 474 18.90 -2.18 21.13
C TYR A 474 20.37 -2.59 21.23
N ALA A 475 20.85 -2.89 22.43
CA ALA A 475 22.22 -3.35 22.60
C ALA A 475 22.41 -4.68 21.85
N LYS A 476 23.44 -4.76 21.00
CA LYS A 476 23.61 -5.87 20.07
C LYS A 476 23.98 -7.12 20.87
N GLY A 477 23.23 -8.20 20.70
CA GLY A 477 23.36 -9.40 21.52
C GLY A 477 22.26 -9.48 22.58
N SER A 478 22.20 -8.54 23.53
CA SER A 478 21.22 -8.62 24.63
C SER A 478 19.81 -8.12 24.29
N ASN A 479 19.66 -7.35 23.21
CA ASN A 479 18.42 -6.68 22.82
C ASN A 479 17.79 -5.77 23.89
N GLN A 480 18.56 -5.35 24.89
CA GLN A 480 18.07 -4.39 25.87
C GLN A 480 17.79 -3.05 25.19
N ALA A 481 16.57 -2.53 25.41
CA ALA A 481 16.14 -1.27 24.84
C ALA A 481 17.01 -0.12 25.37
N MET A 482 17.72 0.53 24.45
CA MET A 482 18.53 1.70 24.73
C MET A 482 17.75 2.99 24.44
N GLY A 483 16.49 2.90 24.03
CA GLY A 483 15.70 4.05 23.58
C GLY A 483 16.00 4.44 22.14
N LEU A 484 15.67 5.66 21.72
CA LEU A 484 15.68 6.05 20.30
C LEU A 484 17.09 5.99 19.66
N TYR A 485 17.15 5.62 18.38
CA TYR A 485 18.35 5.65 17.55
C TYR A 485 18.76 7.07 17.20
N ASN A 486 19.48 7.69 18.12
CA ASN A 486 19.94 9.07 17.98
C ASN A 486 21.32 9.28 18.61
N ALA A 487 21.88 10.46 18.40
CA ALA A 487 23.18 10.84 18.94
C ALA A 487 23.12 11.43 20.36
N PHE A 488 21.94 11.53 20.98
CA PHE A 488 21.71 12.29 22.23
C PHE A 488 21.49 11.38 23.45
N VAL A 489 20.85 10.22 23.26
CA VAL A 489 20.66 9.20 24.29
C VAL A 489 21.93 8.38 24.38
N THR A 490 22.56 8.42 25.55
CA THR A 490 23.88 7.82 25.80
C THR A 490 23.72 6.69 26.79
N HIS A 491 24.33 5.55 26.48
CA HIS A 491 24.37 4.41 27.37
C HIS A 491 25.80 3.89 27.50
N THR A 492 26.09 3.24 28.62
CA THR A 492 27.31 2.44 28.74
C THR A 492 26.96 1.01 28.40
N LEU A 493 27.62 0.47 27.39
CA LEU A 493 27.52 -0.92 26.99
C LEU A 493 28.71 -1.71 27.53
N ARG A 494 28.41 -2.77 28.25
CA ARG A 494 29.33 -3.80 28.70
C ARG A 494 29.33 -4.94 27.70
N GLU A 495 30.48 -5.28 27.13
CA GLU A 495 30.65 -6.45 26.25
C GLU A 495 31.03 -7.68 27.07
N SER A 496 30.12 -8.63 27.15
CA SER A 496 30.35 -9.91 27.80
C SER A 496 29.22 -10.81 27.34
N PRO A 497 29.42 -11.68 26.34
CA PRO A 497 30.57 -11.95 25.42
C PRO A 497 31.09 -10.89 24.50
N ALA A 498 32.23 -11.19 23.86
CA ALA A 498 32.63 -10.55 22.61
C ALA A 498 31.49 -10.59 21.58
N GLY A 499 31.07 -9.42 21.09
CA GLY A 499 29.92 -9.24 20.19
C GLY A 499 28.55 -9.17 20.89
N HIS A 500 28.48 -9.36 22.21
CA HIS A 500 27.25 -9.34 23.00
C HIS A 500 27.30 -8.27 24.10
N PHE A 501 26.53 -7.21 23.87
CA PHE A 501 26.54 -5.97 24.65
C PHE A 501 25.28 -5.86 25.51
N THR A 502 25.44 -5.46 26.77
CA THR A 502 24.36 -5.21 27.75
C THR A 502 24.48 -3.79 28.32
N LEU A 503 23.37 -3.19 28.72
CA LEU A 503 23.35 -1.93 29.47
C LEU A 503 24.05 -2.15 30.82
N ALA A 504 25.11 -1.38 31.07
CA ALA A 504 25.74 -1.27 32.37
C ALA A 504 25.45 0.12 32.94
N GLY A 505 24.88 0.18 34.16
CA GLY A 505 24.75 1.43 34.92
C GLY A 505 26.11 1.89 35.49
N ASP A 506 26.09 2.57 36.64
CA ASP A 506 27.26 3.20 37.29
C ASP A 506 28.40 2.23 37.72
N GLY A 507 28.26 0.93 37.45
CA GLY A 507 29.20 -0.12 37.84
C GLY A 507 30.31 -0.44 36.83
N CYS A 508 30.50 0.33 35.75
CA CYS A 508 31.58 0.08 34.78
C CYS A 508 32.51 1.28 34.56
N THR A 509 33.80 1.12 34.87
CA THR A 509 34.84 2.15 34.65
C THR A 509 35.50 1.97 33.28
N VAL A 510 35.42 3.00 32.43
CA VAL A 510 35.92 3.01 31.04
C VAL A 510 37.46 2.95 30.98
N SER A 511 38.02 2.08 30.13
CA SER A 511 39.45 2.07 29.80
C SER A 511 39.68 2.73 28.44
N ALA A 512 40.50 3.78 28.39
CA ALA A 512 40.79 4.55 27.19
C ALA A 512 41.97 3.94 26.41
N ALA A 513 41.80 3.67 25.11
CA ALA A 513 42.93 3.45 24.20
C ALA A 513 42.63 3.78 22.72
N ALA A 514 43.31 4.84 22.26
CA ALA A 514 43.97 5.09 20.98
C ALA A 514 43.30 4.83 19.61
N THR A 515 43.13 5.93 18.87
CA THR A 515 43.03 6.06 17.40
C THR A 515 44.21 5.48 16.62
N PRO A 516 43.98 5.06 15.37
CA PRO A 516 44.94 5.34 14.31
C PRO A 516 44.31 6.05 13.09
N ALA A 517 45.07 7.00 12.55
CA ALA A 517 44.80 7.72 11.31
C ALA A 517 45.37 6.96 10.11
N THR A 518 44.68 6.98 8.95
CA THR A 518 45.30 6.73 7.65
C THR A 518 44.63 7.52 6.50
N ALA A 519 45.46 8.40 5.93
CA ALA A 519 45.60 8.88 4.55
C ALA A 519 44.38 9.09 3.63
N ALA A 520 44.17 10.37 3.29
CA ALA A 520 43.39 10.84 2.16
C ALA A 520 44.22 10.85 0.86
N THR A 521 43.62 10.43 -0.25
CA THR A 521 44.03 10.81 -1.61
C THR A 521 43.14 11.94 -2.12
N ALA A 522 43.78 12.96 -2.68
CA ALA A 522 43.16 14.21 -3.10
C ALA A 522 42.41 14.06 -4.43
N ALA A 523 41.15 14.50 -4.46
CA ALA A 523 40.43 14.88 -5.67
C ALA A 523 39.82 16.27 -5.43
N ALA A 524 39.79 17.07 -6.49
CA ALA A 524 39.60 18.52 -6.53
C ALA A 524 38.46 19.07 -5.63
N SER A 525 38.77 20.17 -4.94
CA SER A 525 37.89 20.88 -4.03
C SER A 525 36.77 21.63 -4.77
N VAL A 526 35.57 21.05 -4.76
CA VAL A 526 34.31 21.80 -4.75
C VAL A 526 34.04 22.22 -3.29
N PRO A 527 33.52 23.44 -3.00
CA PRO A 527 33.22 23.83 -1.63
C PRO A 527 32.22 22.84 -1.00
N ARG A 528 32.56 22.24 0.14
CA ARG A 528 31.66 21.34 0.88
C ARG A 528 30.55 22.16 1.56
N PRO A 529 29.25 21.81 1.41
CA PRO A 529 28.19 22.33 2.28
C PRO A 529 28.28 21.60 3.63
N GLY A 530 28.70 22.30 4.68
CA GLY A 530 28.95 21.67 5.98
C GLY A 530 28.78 22.56 7.20
N ASP A 531 28.55 23.86 7.03
CA ASP A 531 28.29 24.77 8.15
C ASP A 531 26.79 24.88 8.50
N ASP A 532 25.88 24.73 7.54
CA ASP A 532 24.44 24.93 7.78
C ASP A 532 23.78 23.83 8.61
N CYS A 533 24.30 22.59 8.57
CA CYS A 533 23.85 21.52 9.46
C CYS A 533 24.41 21.66 10.90
N ARG A 534 25.36 22.56 11.15
CA ARG A 534 25.89 22.79 12.52
C ARG A 534 24.95 23.67 13.35
N ARG A 535 24.07 24.44 12.72
CA ARG A 535 23.04 25.28 13.35
C ARG A 535 21.73 25.22 12.55
N PRO A 536 20.95 24.14 12.70
CA PRO A 536 19.73 23.97 11.93
C PRO A 536 18.71 25.09 12.25
N PRO A 537 18.01 25.63 11.24
CA PRO A 537 16.99 26.66 11.46
C PRO A 537 15.81 26.09 12.25
N ARG A 538 15.20 26.92 13.10
CA ARG A 538 14.02 26.56 13.88
C ARG A 538 12.75 27.02 13.15
N VAL A 539 11.77 26.13 13.04
CA VAL A 539 10.45 26.40 12.49
C VAL A 539 9.58 27.01 13.59
N PRO A 540 9.22 28.31 13.52
CA PRO A 540 8.44 28.95 14.56
C PRO A 540 7.07 28.29 14.73
N GLY A 541 6.73 27.95 15.97
CA GLY A 541 5.44 27.33 16.30
C GLY A 541 5.34 25.83 16.03
N ALA A 542 6.38 25.19 15.48
CA ALA A 542 6.41 23.74 15.33
C ALA A 542 6.52 23.06 16.71
N ALA A 543 5.70 22.03 16.94
CA ALA A 543 5.82 21.17 18.11
C ALA A 543 7.00 20.20 17.95
N HIS A 544 7.26 19.80 16.71
CA HIS A 544 8.32 18.89 16.34
C HIS A 544 8.94 19.30 15.00
N GLN A 545 10.25 19.10 14.87
CA GLN A 545 10.95 19.19 13.60
C GLN A 545 12.15 18.25 13.57
N GLU A 546 12.40 17.65 12.43
CA GLU A 546 13.63 16.93 12.07
C GLU A 546 14.29 17.64 10.89
N VAL A 547 15.60 17.85 10.99
CA VAL A 547 16.37 18.60 9.98
C VAL A 547 17.45 17.69 9.42
N THR A 548 17.45 17.51 8.10
CA THR A 548 18.43 16.69 7.38
C THR A 548 19.08 17.48 6.26
N CYS A 549 20.41 17.44 6.19
CA CYS A 549 21.14 17.87 4.98
C CYS A 549 21.19 16.74 3.97
N LEU A 550 20.76 17.00 2.75
CA LEU A 550 20.65 16.04 1.66
C LEU A 550 21.50 16.49 0.47
N GLU A 551 22.23 15.55 -0.12
CA GLU A 551 22.94 15.77 -1.39
C GLU A 551 21.97 15.92 -2.57
N GLU A 552 20.72 15.48 -2.39
CA GLU A 552 19.63 15.56 -3.36
C GLU A 552 18.28 15.76 -2.65
N LEU A 553 17.72 16.96 -2.74
CA LEU A 553 16.43 17.37 -2.17
C LEU A 553 15.23 17.00 -3.03
N THR A 554 15.44 16.57 -4.29
CA THR A 554 14.32 16.15 -5.14
C THR A 554 13.91 14.72 -4.82
N THR A 555 12.67 14.39 -5.19
CA THR A 555 12.36 13.23 -6.03
C THR A 555 13.35 12.06 -6.04
N ALA A 556 14.45 12.30 -6.74
CA ALA A 556 15.44 11.30 -7.08
C ALA A 556 16.27 10.80 -5.89
N GLY A 557 16.42 11.62 -4.85
CA GLY A 557 17.22 11.30 -3.65
C GLY A 557 16.38 11.11 -2.40
N THR A 558 15.30 11.87 -2.25
CA THR A 558 14.44 11.80 -1.06
C THR A 558 13.73 10.45 -0.95
N VAL A 559 13.39 9.81 -2.07
CA VAL A 559 12.79 8.47 -2.09
C VAL A 559 13.75 7.41 -1.55
N ALA A 560 15.00 7.37 -2.06
CA ALA A 560 15.98 6.39 -1.64
C ALA A 560 16.45 6.59 -0.18
N SER A 561 16.41 7.83 0.29
CA SER A 561 16.80 8.19 1.66
C SER A 561 15.66 8.16 2.68
N GLY A 562 14.42 7.90 2.25
CA GLY A 562 13.24 7.84 3.13
C GLY A 562 12.73 9.20 3.63
N HIS A 563 13.12 10.30 3.00
CA HIS A 563 12.71 11.66 3.37
C HIS A 563 11.45 12.13 2.63
N THR A 564 10.72 11.22 2.02
CA THR A 564 9.47 11.51 1.31
C THR A 564 8.68 10.22 1.14
N ASP A 565 7.37 10.32 0.91
CA ASP A 565 6.55 9.16 0.57
C ASP A 565 6.10 9.18 -0.92
N PRO A 566 6.54 8.21 -1.76
CA PRO A 566 6.03 8.07 -3.12
C PRO A 566 4.53 7.84 -3.25
N ALA A 567 3.88 7.25 -2.24
CA ALA A 567 2.44 6.99 -2.27
C ALA A 567 1.65 8.29 -2.37
N ASP A 568 2.19 9.38 -1.83
CA ASP A 568 1.54 10.69 -1.71
C ASP A 568 1.24 11.36 -3.06
N TRP A 569 2.14 11.21 -4.04
CA TRP A 569 1.93 11.71 -5.41
C TRP A 569 1.54 10.63 -6.43
N ALA A 570 1.37 9.38 -5.99
CA ALA A 570 0.91 8.30 -6.85
C ALA A 570 -0.45 8.66 -7.48
N GLY A 571 -0.53 8.63 -8.81
CA GLY A 571 -1.75 9.00 -9.53
C GLY A 571 -2.02 10.52 -9.60
N LEU A 572 -1.04 11.39 -9.35
CA LEU A 572 -1.18 12.84 -9.59
C LEU A 572 -0.47 13.31 -10.87
N THR A 573 0.55 12.59 -11.30
CA THR A 573 1.40 12.94 -12.44
C THR A 573 1.60 11.77 -13.39
N PRO A 574 1.86 11.99 -14.69
CA PRO A 574 2.18 10.92 -15.63
C PRO A 574 3.45 10.15 -15.23
N LYS A 575 3.51 8.85 -15.55
CA LYS A 575 4.65 7.98 -15.22
C LYS A 575 5.97 8.48 -15.81
N ASP A 576 5.94 9.07 -17.00
CA ASP A 576 7.13 9.52 -17.72
C ASP A 576 7.41 11.02 -17.52
N LEU A 577 6.75 11.68 -16.55
CA LEU A 577 7.02 13.07 -16.22
C LEU A 577 8.48 13.23 -15.76
N PRO A 578 9.31 14.04 -16.44
CA PRO A 578 10.68 14.26 -16.05
C PRO A 578 10.79 14.98 -14.71
N THR A 579 11.59 14.43 -13.80
CA THR A 579 11.94 15.03 -12.51
C THR A 579 13.38 15.55 -12.53
N PRO A 580 13.59 16.82 -12.17
CA PRO A 580 14.93 17.37 -11.99
C PRO A 580 15.74 16.67 -10.90
N ARG A 581 17.07 16.82 -10.98
CA ARG A 581 18.07 16.23 -10.08
C ARG A 581 19.20 17.22 -9.82
N GLY A 582 20.09 16.91 -8.88
CA GLY A 582 21.28 17.64 -8.52
C GLY A 582 20.99 18.88 -7.67
N VAL A 583 20.03 18.79 -6.75
CA VAL A 583 19.66 19.89 -5.85
C VAL A 583 20.06 19.56 -4.41
N PRO A 584 21.31 19.83 -3.99
CA PRO A 584 21.68 19.68 -2.59
C PRO A 584 21.03 20.77 -1.72
N GLY A 585 20.84 20.46 -0.43
CA GLY A 585 20.42 21.44 0.56
C GLY A 585 19.82 20.82 1.81
N VAL A 586 18.95 21.56 2.49
CA VAL A 586 18.35 21.16 3.78
C VAL A 586 16.88 20.85 3.62
N GLN A 587 16.45 19.72 4.16
CA GLN A 587 15.04 19.40 4.36
C GLN A 587 14.70 19.47 5.85
N ILE A 588 13.53 20.01 6.15
CA ILE A 588 12.95 20.08 7.49
C ILE A 588 11.56 19.48 7.42
N ASP A 589 11.37 18.35 8.08
CA ASP A 589 10.06 17.76 8.31
C ASP A 589 9.61 18.10 9.72
N GLY A 590 8.30 18.17 9.95
CA GLY A 590 7.79 18.41 11.31
C GLY A 590 6.29 18.55 11.32
N TYR A 591 5.75 18.96 12.47
CA TYR A 591 4.33 19.26 12.61
C TYR A 591 4.09 20.43 13.56
N PHE A 592 3.02 21.16 13.30
CA PHE A 592 2.48 22.15 14.22
C PHE A 592 1.58 21.45 15.27
N PRO A 593 1.37 22.03 16.46
CA PRO A 593 0.42 21.46 17.42
C PRO A 593 -0.96 21.25 16.82
N ASP A 594 -1.53 20.08 17.06
CA ASP A 594 -2.84 19.67 16.57
C ASP A 594 -3.45 18.59 17.47
N THR A 595 -4.75 18.35 17.33
CA THR A 595 -5.46 17.33 18.11
C THR A 595 -5.77 16.06 17.33
N SER A 596 -5.65 16.10 16.01
CA SER A 596 -5.87 14.98 15.10
C SER A 596 -4.55 14.24 14.78
N THR A 597 -4.68 12.98 14.39
CA THR A 597 -3.56 12.05 14.21
C THR A 597 -3.76 11.12 13.00
N THR A 598 -4.37 11.62 11.93
CA THR A 598 -4.70 10.88 10.71
C THR A 598 -3.47 10.60 9.84
N ASN A 599 -2.48 11.49 9.87
CA ASN A 599 -1.16 11.34 9.28
C ASN A 599 -0.22 10.60 10.27
N THR A 600 0.50 9.61 9.75
CA THR A 600 1.43 8.79 10.55
C THR A 600 2.85 8.73 9.98
N ASN A 601 3.16 9.64 9.04
CA ASN A 601 4.50 9.72 8.45
C ASN A 601 5.59 9.92 9.50
N HIS A 602 6.76 9.33 9.24
CA HIS A 602 7.91 9.29 10.16
C HIS A 602 7.59 8.65 11.53
N GLY A 603 6.47 7.94 11.65
CA GLY A 603 5.97 7.41 12.92
C GLY A 603 5.35 8.48 13.82
N TRP A 604 5.21 9.71 13.34
CA TRP A 604 4.54 10.79 14.05
C TRP A 604 3.04 10.63 13.88
N ARG A 605 2.36 10.09 14.89
CA ARG A 605 0.89 10.03 14.92
C ARG A 605 0.33 11.41 15.22
N HIS A 606 0.41 12.31 14.25
CA HIS A 606 0.09 13.72 14.42
C HIS A 606 -0.17 14.35 13.06
N ASP A 607 -1.21 15.18 12.97
CA ASP A 607 -1.55 15.95 11.77
C ASP A 607 -0.83 17.32 11.74
N ALA A 608 -1.25 18.22 10.85
CA ALA A 608 -0.58 19.50 10.59
C ALA A 608 0.91 19.32 10.29
N GLN A 609 1.26 18.22 9.63
CA GLN A 609 2.62 17.95 9.20
C GLN A 609 3.00 18.89 8.05
N PHE A 610 4.28 19.17 7.99
CA PHE A 610 4.87 20.01 6.96
C PHE A 610 6.24 19.48 6.54
N VAL A 611 6.62 19.89 5.33
CA VAL A 611 7.98 19.80 4.82
C VAL A 611 8.44 21.19 4.37
N ILE A 612 9.68 21.57 4.69
CA ILE A 612 10.35 22.78 4.19
C ILE A 612 11.70 22.36 3.60
N ARG A 613 11.93 22.66 2.32
CA ARG A 613 13.16 22.35 1.58
C ARG A 613 13.86 23.62 1.14
N LEU A 614 15.14 23.71 1.46
CA LEU A 614 16.01 24.87 1.33
C LEU A 614 17.20 24.48 0.45
N PRO A 615 17.18 24.76 -0.87
CA PRO A 615 18.30 24.42 -1.74
C PRO A 615 19.52 25.29 -1.46
N ASP A 616 20.73 24.73 -1.57
CA ASP A 616 21.98 25.49 -1.41
C ASP A 616 22.03 26.68 -2.39
N ARG A 617 21.59 26.45 -3.63
CA ARG A 617 21.49 27.47 -4.67
C ARG A 617 20.14 28.15 -4.62
N TRP A 618 19.97 29.07 -3.69
CA TRP A 618 18.73 29.82 -3.51
C TRP A 618 18.63 31.09 -4.37
N ASN A 619 17.49 31.27 -5.03
CA ASN A 619 17.20 32.36 -5.97
C ASN A 619 16.44 33.55 -5.33
N GLY A 620 16.30 33.55 -4.00
CA GLY A 620 15.56 34.58 -3.26
C GLY A 620 14.06 34.35 -3.12
N GLY A 621 13.49 33.29 -3.72
CA GLY A 621 12.06 33.00 -3.70
C GLY A 621 11.66 31.86 -2.77
N LEU A 622 10.43 31.93 -2.26
CA LEU A 622 9.75 30.86 -1.52
C LEU A 622 8.47 30.45 -2.28
N VAL A 623 8.25 29.15 -2.40
CA VAL A 623 7.00 28.57 -2.92
C VAL A 623 6.32 27.78 -1.81
N VAL A 624 5.04 28.05 -1.56
CA VAL A 624 4.24 27.35 -0.55
C VAL A 624 3.07 26.62 -1.21
N SER A 625 2.78 25.42 -0.74
CA SER A 625 1.76 24.54 -1.31
C SER A 625 0.89 23.84 -0.26
N GLY A 626 -0.39 23.66 -0.58
CA GLY A 626 -1.27 22.72 0.12
C GLY A 626 -1.58 21.52 -0.78
N THR A 627 -1.96 20.40 -0.17
CA THR A 627 -2.04 19.10 -0.86
C THR A 627 -3.42 18.84 -1.47
N PRO A 628 -3.51 18.11 -2.60
CA PRO A 628 -4.79 17.72 -3.18
C PRO A 628 -5.46 16.59 -2.38
N GLY A 629 -6.78 16.47 -2.55
CA GLY A 629 -7.56 15.36 -1.97
C GLY A 629 -7.29 15.17 -0.48
N ASN A 630 -6.99 13.92 -0.12
CA ASN A 630 -6.76 13.47 1.25
C ASN A 630 -5.27 13.10 1.50
N ARG A 631 -4.36 13.76 0.78
CA ARG A 631 -2.92 13.44 0.73
C ARG A 631 -2.10 14.22 1.76
N GLU A 632 -0.91 13.71 2.05
CA GLU A 632 0.04 14.26 3.00
C GLU A 632 0.99 15.25 2.29
N GLN A 633 1.95 15.81 3.05
CA GLN A 633 2.75 16.97 2.68
C GLN A 633 3.62 16.81 1.42
N TYR A 634 3.86 15.59 0.92
CA TYR A 634 4.75 15.33 -0.21
C TYR A 634 4.02 15.26 -1.56
N ALA A 635 2.69 15.33 -1.57
CA ALA A 635 1.86 15.11 -2.76
C ALA A 635 2.22 15.98 -3.98
N ASN A 636 2.74 17.18 -3.77
CA ASN A 636 3.07 18.12 -4.86
C ASN A 636 4.53 18.04 -5.33
N ASP A 637 5.35 17.15 -4.76
CA ASP A 637 6.79 17.10 -5.00
C ASP A 637 7.11 16.87 -6.48
N ARG A 638 6.54 15.82 -7.06
CA ARG A 638 6.78 15.48 -8.46
C ARG A 638 6.17 16.50 -9.44
N ALA A 639 5.00 17.04 -9.11
CA ALA A 639 4.28 17.98 -9.97
C ALA A 639 5.02 19.32 -10.07
N ILE A 640 5.42 19.90 -8.92
CA ILE A 640 6.00 21.24 -8.86
C ILE A 640 7.19 21.38 -7.90
N GLY A 641 7.24 20.65 -6.78
CA GLY A 641 8.29 20.77 -5.76
C GLY A 641 9.70 20.60 -6.32
N ASP A 642 9.97 19.46 -6.96
CA ASP A 642 11.26 19.15 -7.59
C ASP A 642 11.67 20.23 -8.62
N TRP A 643 10.67 20.73 -9.36
CA TRP A 643 10.88 21.70 -10.43
C TRP A 643 11.22 23.10 -9.92
N VAL A 644 10.58 23.56 -8.84
CA VAL A 644 10.91 24.85 -8.24
C VAL A 644 12.21 24.79 -7.45
N LEU A 645 12.49 23.67 -6.78
CA LEU A 645 13.77 23.40 -6.12
C LEU A 645 14.94 23.49 -7.11
N SER A 646 14.83 22.85 -8.28
CA SER A 646 15.89 22.92 -9.30
C SER A 646 16.09 24.31 -9.91
N ARG A 647 15.11 25.20 -9.74
CA ARG A 647 15.19 26.63 -10.13
C ARG A 647 15.68 27.52 -8.99
N GLY A 648 15.99 26.94 -7.84
CA GLY A 648 16.52 27.62 -6.67
C GLY A 648 15.48 28.22 -5.74
N TYR A 649 14.20 27.85 -5.84
CA TYR A 649 13.22 28.26 -4.83
C TYR A 649 13.35 27.41 -3.57
N ALA A 650 13.21 28.04 -2.40
CA ALA A 650 12.79 27.30 -1.23
C ALA A 650 11.35 26.79 -1.44
N PHE A 651 11.04 25.59 -0.98
CA PHE A 651 9.72 24.97 -1.14
C PHE A 651 9.17 24.55 0.22
N ALA A 652 7.90 24.82 0.48
CA ALA A 652 7.22 24.37 1.69
C ALA A 652 5.84 23.80 1.37
N ALA A 653 5.48 22.69 1.99
CA ALA A 653 4.15 22.08 1.85
C ALA A 653 3.62 21.54 3.17
N THR A 654 2.30 21.49 3.31
CA THR A 654 1.60 20.93 4.47
C THR A 654 0.50 19.97 4.03
N ASP A 655 0.26 18.95 4.85
CA ASP A 655 -0.88 18.04 4.76
C ASP A 655 -2.24 18.69 5.02
N LYS A 656 -2.22 19.98 5.44
CA LYS A 656 -3.36 20.85 5.73
C LYS A 656 -4.01 20.62 7.09
N GLY A 657 -3.45 19.79 7.97
CA GLY A 657 -4.05 19.54 9.30
C GLY A 657 -4.90 18.28 9.38
N ASN A 658 -5.16 17.60 8.27
CA ASN A 658 -5.79 16.27 8.29
C ASN A 658 -5.68 15.60 6.91
N THR A 659 -5.65 14.27 6.92
CA THR A 659 -5.48 13.42 5.75
C THR A 659 -6.41 12.20 5.80
N GLY A 660 -6.36 11.37 4.76
CA GLY A 660 -7.17 10.16 4.66
C GLY A 660 -8.67 10.41 4.46
N THR A 661 -9.44 9.34 4.28
CA THR A 661 -10.89 9.40 4.04
C THR A 661 -11.73 9.57 5.30
N SER A 662 -11.06 9.83 6.43
CA SER A 662 -11.69 10.02 7.75
C SER A 662 -11.45 11.43 8.28
N PHE A 663 -10.99 12.37 7.45
CA PHE A 663 -10.73 13.76 7.87
C PHE A 663 -11.97 14.46 8.44
N GLN A 664 -13.18 14.01 8.09
CA GLN A 664 -14.46 14.46 8.66
C GLN A 664 -14.60 14.20 10.16
N SER A 665 -13.72 13.37 10.73
CA SER A 665 -13.66 13.13 12.18
C SER A 665 -12.84 14.19 12.92
N ASP A 666 -12.17 15.08 12.18
CA ASP A 666 -11.38 16.18 12.73
C ASP A 666 -12.22 17.44 12.93
N GLY A 667 -11.91 18.20 13.98
CA GLY A 667 -12.70 19.35 14.41
C GLY A 667 -13.88 19.02 15.33
N ARG A 668 -14.67 20.05 15.68
CA ARG A 668 -15.74 19.93 16.68
C ARG A 668 -17.12 20.18 16.09
N VAL A 669 -17.21 21.05 15.09
CA VAL A 669 -18.46 21.37 14.41
C VAL A 669 -18.30 21.24 12.89
N PRO A 670 -19.38 20.98 12.13
CA PRO A 670 -19.29 20.69 10.70
C PRO A 670 -18.56 21.77 9.91
N GLY A 671 -17.58 21.39 9.09
CA GLY A 671 -16.75 22.30 8.29
C GLY A 671 -15.45 22.75 8.98
N ASP A 672 -15.20 22.35 10.23
CA ASP A 672 -13.97 22.71 10.95
C ASP A 672 -12.72 22.10 10.30
N ALA A 673 -12.77 20.85 9.82
CA ALA A 673 -11.61 20.19 9.22
C ALA A 673 -11.16 20.92 7.95
N VAL A 674 -12.11 21.38 7.12
CA VAL A 674 -11.81 22.14 5.90
C VAL A 674 -11.37 23.58 6.23
N ALA A 675 -11.96 24.19 7.27
CA ALA A 675 -11.54 25.51 7.73
C ALA A 675 -10.11 25.49 8.29
N GLU A 676 -9.71 24.40 8.93
CA GLU A 676 -8.36 24.20 9.44
C GLU A 676 -7.31 24.25 8.33
N TRP A 677 -7.59 23.68 7.15
CA TRP A 677 -6.68 23.71 6.00
C TRP A 677 -6.17 25.13 5.70
N ASN A 678 -7.08 26.10 5.79
CA ASN A 678 -6.78 27.51 5.57
C ASN A 678 -5.77 28.02 6.61
N SER A 679 -6.01 27.72 7.88
CA SER A 679 -5.16 28.15 8.99
C SER A 679 -3.77 27.50 8.93
N ARG A 680 -3.68 26.21 8.58
CA ARG A 680 -2.41 25.47 8.50
C ARG A 680 -1.53 25.95 7.35
N LEU A 681 -2.10 26.27 6.19
CA LEU A 681 -1.31 26.86 5.11
C LEU A 681 -0.83 28.27 5.45
N THR A 682 -1.65 29.08 6.14
CA THR A 682 -1.22 30.40 6.65
C THR A 682 -0.10 30.27 7.68
N GLN A 683 -0.21 29.31 8.61
CA GLN A 683 0.79 29.01 9.63
C GLN A 683 2.11 28.59 9.00
N LEU A 684 2.08 27.61 8.08
CA LEU A 684 3.24 27.16 7.34
C LEU A 684 3.90 28.31 6.58
N THR A 685 3.12 29.14 5.89
CA THR A 685 3.67 30.25 5.09
C THR A 685 4.47 31.22 5.96
N ARG A 686 3.94 31.59 7.14
CA ARG A 686 4.65 32.46 8.09
C ARG A 686 5.92 31.80 8.63
N ALA A 687 5.82 30.53 9.00
CA ALA A 687 6.95 29.77 9.53
C ALA A 687 8.06 29.60 8.48
N ALA A 688 7.71 29.22 7.25
CA ALA A 688 8.64 29.05 6.14
C ALA A 688 9.35 30.37 5.77
N ARG A 689 8.67 31.51 5.76
CA ARG A 689 9.32 32.83 5.55
C ARG A 689 10.37 33.12 6.63
N ALA A 690 10.08 32.79 7.89
CA ALA A 690 11.02 32.96 8.99
C ALA A 690 12.20 31.98 8.90
N VAL A 691 11.95 30.72 8.52
CA VAL A 691 13.00 29.70 8.30
C VAL A 691 13.93 30.10 7.17
N VAL A 692 13.38 30.56 6.04
CA VAL A 692 14.16 31.09 4.91
C VAL A 692 15.02 32.28 5.36
N ALA A 693 14.46 33.20 6.16
CA ALA A 693 15.21 34.32 6.71
C ALA A 693 16.34 33.90 7.67
N GLN A 694 16.10 32.88 8.49
CA GLN A 694 17.12 32.30 9.38
C GLN A 694 18.25 31.65 8.60
N HIS A 695 17.91 30.79 7.63
CA HIS A 695 18.87 29.97 6.91
C HIS A 695 19.69 30.78 5.90
N TYR A 696 19.06 31.68 5.14
CA TYR A 696 19.76 32.49 4.12
C TYR A 696 20.13 33.90 4.59
N HIS A 697 19.92 34.20 5.87
CA HIS A 697 20.21 35.51 6.50
C HIS A 697 19.51 36.72 5.85
N ARG A 698 18.43 36.48 5.10
CA ARG A 698 17.58 37.52 4.50
C ARG A 698 16.20 36.94 4.20
N PRO A 699 15.11 37.72 4.34
CA PRO A 699 13.77 37.23 4.02
C PRO A 699 13.65 36.90 2.52
N PRO A 700 12.68 36.05 2.13
CA PRO A 700 12.38 35.83 0.72
C PRO A 700 11.98 37.15 0.07
N ALA A 701 12.58 37.46 -1.08
CA ALA A 701 12.22 38.60 -1.91
C ALA A 701 10.85 38.42 -2.57
N ARG A 702 10.41 37.16 -2.72
CA ARG A 702 9.09 36.80 -3.24
C ARG A 702 8.54 35.53 -2.60
N THR A 703 7.24 35.49 -2.34
CA THR A 703 6.51 34.31 -1.85
C THR A 703 5.36 33.99 -2.81
N LEU A 704 5.39 32.82 -3.43
CA LEU A 704 4.38 32.37 -4.38
C LEU A 704 3.60 31.17 -3.83
N ALA A 705 2.29 31.14 -4.06
CA ALA A 705 1.45 30.01 -3.68
C ALA A 705 1.13 29.14 -4.89
N THR A 706 1.12 27.82 -4.73
CA THR A 706 0.71 26.90 -5.79
C THR A 706 0.06 25.64 -5.24
N GLY A 707 -0.89 25.06 -5.97
CA GLY A 707 -1.50 23.78 -5.59
C GLY A 707 -2.54 23.33 -6.60
N MET A 708 -2.87 22.04 -6.54
CA MET A 708 -3.92 21.43 -7.37
C MET A 708 -5.12 20.99 -6.53
N SER A 709 -6.33 20.98 -7.10
CA SER A 709 -7.56 20.52 -6.42
C SER A 709 -7.78 21.27 -5.09
N ASN A 710 -7.82 20.59 -3.94
CA ASN A 710 -7.86 21.24 -2.62
C ASN A 710 -6.69 22.21 -2.37
N GLY A 711 -5.49 21.90 -2.86
CA GLY A 711 -4.36 22.82 -2.84
C GLY A 711 -4.60 24.08 -3.68
N GLY A 712 -5.32 23.95 -4.80
CA GLY A 712 -5.73 25.08 -5.62
C GLY A 712 -6.81 25.95 -4.95
N TYR A 713 -7.73 25.33 -4.21
CA TYR A 713 -8.66 26.04 -3.32
C TYR A 713 -7.90 26.88 -2.29
N LEU A 714 -6.88 26.30 -1.65
CA LEU A 714 -6.07 26.99 -0.68
C LEU A 714 -5.31 28.19 -1.28
N VAL A 715 -4.77 28.07 -2.50
CA VAL A 715 -4.19 29.23 -3.20
C VAL A 715 -5.21 30.36 -3.31
N ARG A 716 -6.43 30.06 -3.75
CA ARG A 716 -7.50 31.07 -3.88
C ARG A 716 -7.84 31.70 -2.54
N TRP A 717 -8.09 30.88 -1.52
CA TRP A 717 -8.46 31.34 -0.20
C TRP A 717 -7.37 32.23 0.42
N GLN A 718 -6.11 31.84 0.31
CA GLN A 718 -4.98 32.62 0.82
C GLN A 718 -4.84 33.97 0.09
N LEU A 719 -5.05 34.03 -1.22
CA LEU A 719 -4.97 35.31 -1.95
C LEU A 719 -6.17 36.23 -1.68
N GLU A 720 -7.29 35.70 -1.23
CA GLU A 720 -8.45 36.50 -0.81
C GLU A 720 -8.32 37.01 0.64
N ASN A 721 -7.80 36.18 1.54
CA ASN A 721 -7.84 36.44 2.99
C ASN A 721 -6.49 36.87 3.58
N HIS A 722 -5.37 36.42 2.99
CA HIS A 722 -4.01 36.76 3.40
C HIS A 722 -3.12 37.23 2.23
N PRO A 723 -3.57 38.15 1.36
CA PRO A 723 -2.77 38.62 0.24
C PRO A 723 -1.43 39.24 0.65
N GLU A 724 -1.29 39.72 1.88
CA GLU A 724 -0.03 40.26 2.44
C GLU A 724 1.09 39.22 2.56
N LEU A 725 0.77 37.93 2.54
CA LEU A 725 1.76 36.86 2.64
C LEU A 725 2.35 36.45 1.30
N TYR A 726 1.77 36.89 0.18
CA TYR A 726 2.09 36.39 -1.16
C TYR A 726 2.29 37.52 -2.17
N ASP A 727 3.04 37.23 -3.22
CA ASP A 727 3.19 38.10 -4.38
C ASP A 727 2.31 37.66 -5.56
N GLY A 728 1.86 36.40 -5.54
CA GLY A 728 0.90 35.84 -6.47
C GLY A 728 0.75 34.33 -6.29
N GLY A 729 -0.10 33.70 -7.10
CA GLY A 729 -0.25 32.25 -7.08
C GLY A 729 -0.70 31.62 -8.39
N VAL A 730 -0.50 30.30 -8.48
CA VAL A 730 -1.03 29.46 -9.56
C VAL A 730 -1.92 28.39 -8.96
N ASP A 731 -3.21 28.43 -9.28
CA ASP A 731 -4.12 27.34 -8.93
C ASP A 731 -4.31 26.40 -10.13
N TRP A 732 -4.26 25.11 -9.86
CA TRP A 732 -4.65 24.05 -10.77
C TRP A 732 -5.99 23.50 -10.28
N GLU A 733 -7.07 23.76 -11.03
CA GLU A 733 -8.41 23.19 -10.79
C GLU A 733 -8.87 23.30 -9.32
N GLY A 734 -8.67 24.47 -8.71
CA GLY A 734 -9.04 24.68 -7.31
C GLY A 734 -10.50 24.35 -7.02
N THR A 735 -10.76 23.58 -5.95
CA THR A 735 -12.12 23.32 -5.44
C THR A 735 -12.85 24.64 -5.18
N LEU A 736 -14.14 24.69 -5.49
CA LEU A 736 -14.98 25.87 -5.27
C LEU A 736 -16.00 25.59 -4.17
N TRP A 737 -16.01 26.44 -3.15
CA TRP A 737 -17.03 26.53 -2.13
C TRP A 737 -17.77 27.87 -2.24
N ARG A 738 -19.10 27.82 -2.22
CA ARG A 738 -20.02 28.97 -2.26
C ARG A 738 -21.23 28.65 -1.39
N GLY A 739 -21.70 29.59 -0.58
CA GLY A 739 -22.85 29.39 0.31
C GLY A 739 -24.09 28.80 -0.36
N GLU A 740 -24.42 29.28 -1.56
CA GLU A 740 -25.61 28.85 -2.34
C GLU A 740 -25.25 27.95 -3.53
N GLY A 741 -24.01 27.47 -3.61
CA GLY A 741 -23.51 26.74 -4.78
C GLY A 741 -23.17 27.59 -6.01
N PRO A 742 -22.66 26.96 -7.09
CA PRO A 742 -22.33 25.54 -7.16
C PRO A 742 -21.06 25.21 -6.36
N HIS A 743 -21.01 23.97 -5.87
CA HIS A 743 -19.89 23.27 -5.24
C HIS A 743 -20.12 21.75 -5.35
N LEU A 744 -19.19 20.93 -4.86
CA LEU A 744 -19.23 19.48 -5.06
C LEU A 744 -20.55 18.82 -4.63
N LEU A 745 -21.14 19.24 -3.50
CA LEU A 745 -22.43 18.72 -3.02
C LEU A 745 -23.64 19.07 -3.91
N THR A 746 -23.47 19.91 -4.93
CA THR A 746 -24.55 20.28 -5.88
C THR A 746 -24.45 19.56 -7.22
N PHE A 747 -23.26 19.12 -7.64
CA PHE A 747 -23.06 18.48 -8.94
C PHE A 747 -22.67 16.99 -8.85
N LEU A 748 -22.16 16.50 -7.72
CA LEU A 748 -21.93 15.06 -7.51
C LEU A 748 -23.21 14.24 -7.33
N PRO A 749 -24.25 14.67 -6.59
CA PRO A 749 -25.47 13.86 -6.44
C PRO A 749 -26.17 13.57 -7.78
N PRO A 750 -26.32 14.54 -8.72
CA PRO A 750 -26.79 14.23 -10.07
C PRO A 750 -25.94 13.19 -10.79
N ALA A 751 -24.62 13.21 -10.62
CA ALA A 751 -23.73 12.24 -11.25
C ALA A 751 -23.97 10.81 -10.75
N LEU A 752 -24.04 10.65 -9.43
CA LEU A 752 -24.34 9.38 -8.77
C LEU A 752 -25.73 8.85 -9.14
N ARG A 753 -26.71 9.74 -9.34
CA ARG A 753 -28.07 9.37 -9.73
C ARG A 753 -28.15 8.91 -11.19
N HIS A 754 -27.49 9.63 -12.10
CA HIS A 754 -27.72 9.48 -13.54
C HIS A 754 -26.70 8.57 -14.23
N TYR A 755 -25.47 8.47 -13.73
CA TYR A 755 -24.46 7.61 -14.35
C TYR A 755 -24.87 6.13 -14.43
N PRO A 756 -25.39 5.47 -13.37
CA PRO A 756 -25.81 4.08 -13.46
C PRO A 756 -26.92 3.84 -14.49
N VAL A 757 -27.81 4.82 -14.69
CA VAL A 757 -28.87 4.77 -15.71
C VAL A 757 -28.29 4.92 -17.11
N TYR A 758 -27.29 5.79 -17.29
CA TYR A 758 -26.57 5.92 -18.55
C TYR A 758 -25.79 4.64 -18.90
N GLU A 759 -25.09 4.07 -17.93
CA GLU A 759 -24.28 2.85 -18.08
C GLU A 759 -25.12 1.61 -18.40
N ALA A 760 -26.27 1.45 -17.72
CA ALA A 760 -27.18 0.34 -17.96
C ALA A 760 -27.78 0.31 -19.39
N GLY A 761 -27.73 1.45 -20.10
CA GLY A 761 -28.28 1.58 -21.45
C GLY A 761 -29.83 1.62 -21.49
N GLY A 762 -30.39 1.45 -22.68
CA GLY A 762 -31.84 1.43 -22.90
C GLY A 762 -32.50 2.82 -23.04
N PRO A 763 -33.85 2.90 -23.00
CA PRO A 763 -34.60 4.13 -23.30
C PRO A 763 -34.27 5.34 -22.41
N GLY A 764 -33.82 5.09 -21.17
CA GLY A 764 -33.47 6.15 -20.20
C GLY A 764 -32.06 6.72 -20.35
N ALA A 765 -31.15 6.04 -21.07
CA ALA A 765 -29.74 6.40 -21.12
C ALA A 765 -29.49 7.79 -21.77
N GLY A 766 -30.29 8.15 -22.78
CA GLY A 766 -30.20 9.48 -23.42
C GLY A 766 -30.57 10.62 -22.46
N ALA A 767 -31.63 10.44 -21.67
CA ALA A 767 -32.04 11.41 -20.66
C ALA A 767 -31.03 11.49 -19.51
N ALA A 768 -30.49 10.35 -19.08
CA ALA A 768 -29.45 10.31 -18.06
C ALA A 768 -28.17 11.02 -18.50
N ARG A 769 -27.72 10.80 -19.73
CA ARG A 769 -26.58 11.53 -20.33
C ARG A 769 -26.85 13.04 -20.40
N ALA A 770 -28.05 13.44 -20.82
CA ALA A 770 -28.43 14.86 -20.85
C ALA A 770 -28.42 15.48 -19.44
N ALA A 771 -28.85 14.72 -18.42
CA ALA A 771 -28.82 15.16 -17.03
C ALA A 771 -27.39 15.30 -16.49
N MET A 772 -26.47 14.39 -16.85
CA MET A 772 -25.03 14.54 -16.56
C MET A 772 -24.47 15.84 -17.14
N HIS A 773 -24.74 16.13 -18.41
CA HIS A 773 -24.28 17.38 -19.03
C HIS A 773 -24.93 18.62 -18.41
N ALA A 774 -26.22 18.55 -18.04
CA ALA A 774 -26.91 19.62 -17.32
C ALA A 774 -26.29 19.86 -15.94
N ALA A 775 -25.81 18.81 -15.26
CA ALA A 775 -25.06 18.94 -14.00
C ALA A 775 -23.68 19.61 -14.19
N GLY A 776 -23.17 19.65 -15.42
CA GLY A 776 -21.97 20.41 -15.80
C GLY A 776 -20.83 19.53 -16.33
N TYR A 777 -21.01 18.21 -16.37
CA TYR A 777 -19.99 17.28 -16.86
C TYR A 777 -19.74 17.48 -18.37
N PRO A 778 -18.48 17.68 -18.80
CA PRO A 778 -18.17 18.09 -20.17
C PRO A 778 -18.59 17.03 -21.21
N ALA A 779 -19.10 17.49 -22.35
CA ALA A 779 -19.35 16.60 -23.49
C ALA A 779 -18.03 15.99 -23.99
N GLY A 780 -18.05 14.71 -24.37
CA GLY A 780 -16.85 13.97 -24.81
C GLY A 780 -16.04 13.35 -23.67
N SER A 781 -16.45 13.59 -22.41
CA SER A 781 -15.82 13.02 -21.21
C SER A 781 -16.42 11.71 -20.73
N GLU A 782 -17.40 11.15 -21.44
CA GLU A 782 -18.15 9.95 -21.04
C GLU A 782 -17.25 8.74 -20.78
N PHE A 783 -16.10 8.68 -21.43
CA PHE A 783 -15.08 7.65 -21.24
C PHE A 783 -14.38 7.70 -19.87
N LEU A 784 -14.43 8.85 -19.19
CA LEU A 784 -13.88 9.04 -17.85
C LEU A 784 -14.90 8.70 -16.76
N TRP A 785 -16.19 8.71 -17.08
CA TRP A 785 -17.27 8.52 -16.11
C TRP A 785 -17.20 7.18 -15.36
N PRO A 786 -16.89 6.03 -16.00
CA PRO A 786 -16.81 4.76 -15.28
C PRO A 786 -15.74 4.75 -14.18
N TYR A 787 -14.55 5.27 -14.50
CA TYR A 787 -13.48 5.39 -13.53
C TYR A 787 -13.87 6.33 -12.37
N HIS A 788 -14.43 7.50 -12.69
CA HIS A 788 -14.79 8.46 -11.65
C HIS A 788 -15.98 8.01 -10.81
N HIS A 789 -16.96 7.33 -11.38
CA HIS A 789 -18.05 6.71 -10.62
C HIS A 789 -17.51 5.66 -9.63
N THR A 790 -16.57 4.82 -10.10
CA THR A 790 -15.99 3.74 -9.30
C THR A 790 -15.12 4.26 -8.15
N TYR A 791 -14.27 5.26 -8.41
CA TYR A 791 -13.20 5.64 -7.47
C TYR A 791 -13.37 7.02 -6.82
N TYR A 792 -14.11 7.94 -7.44
CA TYR A 792 -14.10 9.35 -7.03
C TYR A 792 -15.46 9.88 -6.56
N TRP A 793 -16.52 9.77 -7.36
CA TRP A 793 -17.77 10.49 -7.11
C TRP A 793 -18.44 10.07 -5.81
N GLY A 794 -18.57 8.76 -5.57
CA GLY A 794 -19.24 8.24 -4.37
C GLY A 794 -18.44 8.56 -3.11
N LEU A 795 -17.14 8.30 -3.15
CA LEU A 795 -16.23 8.61 -2.04
C LEU A 795 -16.21 10.10 -1.73
N THR A 796 -16.02 10.95 -2.74
CA THR A 796 -15.94 12.41 -2.58
C THR A 796 -17.26 12.96 -2.07
N GLN A 797 -18.40 12.53 -2.63
CA GLN A 797 -19.70 12.97 -2.15
C GLN A 797 -19.88 12.63 -0.67
N ARG A 798 -19.53 11.40 -0.27
CA ARG A 798 -19.70 10.93 1.10
C ARG A 798 -18.83 11.70 2.09
N VAL A 799 -17.52 11.76 1.89
CA VAL A 799 -16.60 12.32 2.90
C VAL A 799 -16.85 13.80 3.14
N TYR A 800 -17.12 14.59 2.10
CA TYR A 800 -17.45 16.01 2.26
C TYR A 800 -18.86 16.25 2.79
N ARG A 801 -19.81 15.37 2.47
CA ARG A 801 -21.13 15.41 3.08
C ARG A 801 -21.03 15.13 4.58
N GLU A 802 -20.28 14.12 5.00
CA GLU A 802 -20.10 13.80 6.41
C GLU A 802 -19.44 14.95 7.18
N GLU A 803 -18.48 15.62 6.56
CA GLU A 803 -17.83 16.81 7.13
C GLU A 803 -18.79 18.00 7.30
N LEU A 804 -19.62 18.29 6.29
CA LEU A 804 -20.45 19.51 6.28
C LEU A 804 -21.87 19.28 6.81
N ASP A 805 -22.34 18.04 6.80
CA ASP A 805 -23.69 17.62 7.19
C ASP A 805 -23.68 16.17 7.72
N PRO A 806 -23.03 15.93 8.88
CA PRO A 806 -22.93 14.60 9.48
C PRO A 806 -24.29 13.99 9.86
N GLY A 807 -25.33 14.83 10.00
CA GLY A 807 -26.68 14.40 10.36
C GLY A 807 -27.50 13.84 9.20
N TYR A 808 -27.01 13.85 7.95
CA TYR A 808 -27.73 13.28 6.82
C TYR A 808 -27.65 11.74 6.81
N ALA A 809 -28.82 11.10 6.74
CA ALA A 809 -28.96 9.63 6.73
C ALA A 809 -29.48 9.06 5.39
N GLY A 810 -29.69 9.89 4.38
CA GLY A 810 -30.17 9.45 3.06
C GLY A 810 -29.06 8.88 2.18
N ALA A 811 -29.40 8.45 0.97
CA ALA A 811 -28.41 8.05 -0.03
C ALA A 811 -27.64 9.27 -0.55
N ASP A 812 -26.35 9.10 -0.83
CA ASP A 812 -25.47 10.16 -1.35
C ASP A 812 -25.96 10.73 -2.70
N ALA A 813 -26.59 9.90 -3.54
CA ALA A 813 -27.23 10.31 -4.80
C ALA A 813 -28.48 11.18 -4.61
N ASP A 814 -29.10 11.10 -3.43
CA ASP A 814 -30.31 11.84 -3.05
C ASP A 814 -30.04 13.12 -2.26
N TYR A 815 -28.76 13.46 -2.06
CA TYR A 815 -28.39 14.65 -1.33
C TYR A 815 -28.81 15.92 -2.07
N ASP A 816 -29.74 16.68 -1.49
CA ASP A 816 -30.17 18.00 -1.96
C ASP A 816 -29.66 19.07 -1.01
N TYR A 817 -28.60 19.77 -1.41
CA TYR A 817 -27.97 20.83 -0.64
C TYR A 817 -28.92 22.00 -0.31
N ALA A 818 -29.82 22.35 -1.23
CA ALA A 818 -30.73 23.49 -1.03
C ALA A 818 -31.75 23.21 0.08
N ALA A 819 -32.13 21.94 0.26
CA ALA A 819 -33.07 21.50 1.29
C ALA A 819 -32.42 21.32 2.68
N ARG A 820 -31.10 21.50 2.81
CA ARG A 820 -30.38 21.23 4.07
C ARG A 820 -30.62 22.32 5.12
N PRO A 821 -30.50 22.02 6.42
CA PRO A 821 -30.78 23.01 7.46
C PRO A 821 -29.72 24.11 7.48
N ALA A 822 -30.06 25.27 8.06
CA ALA A 822 -29.21 26.46 8.09
C ALA A 822 -27.77 26.22 8.62
N PRO A 823 -27.51 25.35 9.62
CA PRO A 823 -26.14 25.07 10.06
C PRO A 823 -25.23 24.51 8.98
N VAL A 824 -25.76 23.75 8.01
CA VAL A 824 -24.98 23.21 6.88
C VAL A 824 -24.53 24.34 5.96
N ARG A 825 -25.45 25.28 5.64
CA ARG A 825 -25.09 26.48 4.86
C ARG A 825 -24.07 27.34 5.59
N ALA A 826 -24.25 27.53 6.91
CA ALA A 826 -23.28 28.26 7.72
C ALA A 826 -21.90 27.59 7.72
N ALA A 827 -21.82 26.26 7.74
CA ALA A 827 -20.57 25.53 7.62
C ALA A 827 -19.87 25.80 6.27
N VAL A 828 -20.61 25.73 5.17
CA VAL A 828 -20.09 26.04 3.82
C VAL A 828 -19.69 27.52 3.70
N ASP A 829 -20.44 28.45 4.28
CA ASP A 829 -20.12 29.88 4.25
C ASP A 829 -18.78 30.20 4.92
N ARG A 830 -18.38 29.46 5.97
CA ARG A 830 -17.07 29.64 6.64
C ARG A 830 -15.88 29.32 5.74
N ILE A 831 -16.06 28.45 4.77
CA ILE A 831 -15.01 28.00 3.84
C ILE A 831 -15.22 28.55 2.42
N ALA A 832 -16.23 29.37 2.21
CA ALA A 832 -16.60 29.89 0.90
C ALA A 832 -15.57 30.88 0.34
N LEU A 833 -15.41 30.86 -0.98
CA LEU A 833 -14.62 31.85 -1.71
C LEU A 833 -15.49 33.05 -2.11
N THR A 834 -14.87 34.22 -2.24
CA THR A 834 -15.51 35.51 -2.52
C THR A 834 -15.12 36.10 -3.87
N GLY A 835 -14.03 35.61 -4.48
CA GLY A 835 -13.41 36.18 -5.69
C GLY A 835 -12.56 37.43 -5.41
N ARG A 836 -12.45 37.90 -4.16
CA ARG A 836 -11.78 39.16 -3.81
C ARG A 836 -10.25 39.02 -3.68
N ILE A 837 -9.61 38.39 -4.67
CA ILE A 837 -8.15 38.21 -4.66
C ILE A 837 -7.41 39.56 -4.55
N GLY A 838 -6.37 39.59 -3.71
CA GLY A 838 -5.53 40.77 -3.49
C GLY A 838 -4.22 40.77 -4.30
N LYS A 839 -3.89 39.66 -4.95
CA LYS A 839 -2.63 39.47 -5.72
C LYS A 839 -2.89 38.76 -7.05
N PRO A 840 -1.95 38.87 -8.02
CA PRO A 840 -2.02 38.13 -9.28
C PRO A 840 -2.25 36.62 -9.10
N LEU A 841 -3.23 36.09 -9.82
CA LEU A 841 -3.59 34.67 -9.84
C LEU A 841 -3.64 34.17 -11.29
N ILE A 842 -3.03 33.02 -11.55
CA ILE A 842 -3.24 32.27 -12.79
C ILE A 842 -3.92 30.93 -12.45
N THR A 843 -5.07 30.67 -13.06
CA THR A 843 -5.79 29.39 -12.95
C THR A 843 -5.57 28.57 -14.21
N VAL A 844 -5.17 27.31 -14.06
CA VAL A 844 -5.21 26.29 -15.12
C VAL A 844 -6.31 25.27 -14.82
N HIS A 845 -7.11 24.91 -15.83
CA HIS A 845 -8.21 23.95 -15.68
C HIS A 845 -8.41 23.12 -16.94
N GLY A 846 -8.46 21.81 -16.84
CA GLY A 846 -8.67 20.85 -17.91
C GLY A 846 -10.11 20.83 -18.44
N THR A 847 -10.28 20.87 -19.76
CA THR A 847 -11.61 20.89 -20.38
C THR A 847 -12.44 19.61 -20.16
N LEU A 848 -11.79 18.51 -19.74
CA LEU A 848 -12.39 17.20 -19.49
C LEU A 848 -12.40 16.84 -17.99
N ASP A 849 -12.21 17.81 -17.08
CA ASP A 849 -12.36 17.57 -15.65
C ASP A 849 -13.80 17.11 -15.34
N VAL A 850 -13.90 15.85 -14.89
CA VAL A 850 -15.15 15.21 -14.46
C VAL A 850 -15.18 14.96 -12.96
N LEU A 851 -14.28 15.55 -12.16
CA LEU A 851 -14.44 15.62 -10.71
C LEU A 851 -14.94 17.01 -10.28
N LEU A 852 -14.34 18.07 -10.84
CA LEU A 852 -14.69 19.47 -10.59
C LEU A 852 -15.05 20.19 -11.89
N PRO A 853 -16.17 19.86 -12.56
CA PRO A 853 -16.44 20.35 -13.91
C PRO A 853 -16.30 21.86 -14.04
N ALA A 854 -15.48 22.31 -15.01
CA ALA A 854 -15.08 23.73 -15.17
C ALA A 854 -16.25 24.71 -15.09
N ALA A 855 -17.36 24.38 -15.76
CA ALA A 855 -18.58 25.17 -15.81
C ALA A 855 -19.25 25.39 -14.44
N ARG A 856 -18.96 24.53 -13.46
CA ARG A 856 -19.44 24.59 -12.07
C ARG A 856 -18.34 24.99 -11.07
N SER A 857 -17.09 25.11 -11.50
CA SER A 857 -15.95 25.46 -10.64
C SER A 857 -15.21 26.71 -11.15
N SER A 858 -14.09 26.58 -11.85
CA SER A 858 -13.21 27.68 -12.26
C SER A 858 -13.90 28.73 -13.14
N ASP A 859 -14.90 28.37 -13.96
CA ASP A 859 -15.69 29.33 -14.74
C ASP A 859 -16.48 30.28 -13.83
N VAL A 860 -17.03 29.71 -12.76
CA VAL A 860 -17.81 30.44 -11.75
C VAL A 860 -16.86 31.32 -10.94
N TYR A 861 -15.73 30.77 -10.49
CA TYR A 861 -14.73 31.54 -9.74
C TYR A 861 -14.17 32.71 -10.56
N ALA A 862 -13.81 32.49 -11.83
CA ALA A 862 -13.35 33.57 -12.72
C ALA A 862 -14.39 34.68 -12.89
N ARG A 863 -15.69 34.35 -12.83
CA ARG A 863 -16.78 35.33 -12.84
C ARG A 863 -16.87 36.09 -11.52
N MET A 864 -16.81 35.39 -10.39
CA MET A 864 -16.78 36.00 -9.05
C MET A 864 -15.63 37.02 -8.93
N VAL A 865 -14.44 36.68 -9.43
CA VAL A 865 -13.29 37.58 -9.44
C VAL A 865 -13.53 38.84 -10.29
N ARG A 866 -14.19 38.70 -11.44
CA ARG A 866 -14.57 39.87 -12.27
C ARG A 866 -15.63 40.73 -11.58
N GLU A 867 -16.66 40.10 -11.02
CA GLU A 867 -17.75 40.77 -10.30
C GLU A 867 -17.24 41.50 -9.04
N ALA A 868 -16.21 40.96 -8.39
CA ALA A 868 -15.49 41.60 -7.28
C ALA A 868 -14.58 42.77 -7.74
N GLY A 869 -14.54 43.11 -9.03
CA GLY A 869 -13.67 44.17 -9.57
C GLY A 869 -12.19 43.78 -9.61
N ARG A 870 -11.87 42.49 -9.48
CA ARG A 870 -10.50 41.95 -9.40
C ARG A 870 -10.03 41.25 -10.68
N GLY A 871 -10.81 41.30 -11.76
CA GLY A 871 -10.48 40.64 -13.04
C GLY A 871 -9.12 41.04 -13.64
N GLY A 872 -8.60 42.23 -13.34
CA GLY A 872 -7.26 42.65 -13.75
C GLY A 872 -6.12 41.82 -13.14
N LEU A 873 -6.37 41.18 -11.99
CA LEU A 873 -5.44 40.32 -11.26
C LEU A 873 -5.57 38.83 -11.60
N HIS A 874 -6.49 38.45 -12.49
CA HIS A 874 -6.72 37.04 -12.80
C HIS A 874 -6.46 36.71 -14.27
N ARG A 875 -5.83 35.56 -14.50
CA ARG A 875 -5.75 34.92 -15.82
C ARG A 875 -6.24 33.49 -15.69
N TYR A 876 -7.14 33.09 -16.57
CA TYR A 876 -7.75 31.78 -16.55
C TYR A 876 -7.52 31.07 -17.89
N PHE A 877 -6.81 29.95 -17.85
CA PHE A 877 -6.53 29.12 -19.00
C PHE A 877 -7.26 27.78 -18.87
N ARG A 878 -8.08 27.46 -19.88
CA ARG A 878 -8.66 26.12 -20.03
C ARG A 878 -7.74 25.27 -20.90
N ILE A 879 -7.29 24.12 -20.44
CA ILE A 879 -6.36 23.29 -21.21
C ILE A 879 -7.17 22.22 -21.93
N GLU A 880 -7.20 22.32 -23.27
CA GLU A 880 -7.89 21.33 -24.11
C GLU A 880 -7.32 19.92 -23.86
N GLY A 881 -8.20 18.96 -23.60
CA GLY A 881 -7.84 17.58 -23.28
C GLY A 881 -7.33 17.35 -21.85
N GLY A 882 -7.15 18.40 -21.04
CA GLY A 882 -6.80 18.23 -19.62
C GLY A 882 -7.96 17.64 -18.80
N THR A 883 -7.64 16.85 -17.78
CA THR A 883 -8.59 16.30 -16.78
C THR A 883 -8.12 16.63 -15.36
N HIS A 884 -8.89 16.27 -14.33
CA HIS A 884 -8.69 16.71 -12.93
C HIS A 884 -7.26 16.51 -12.36
N THR A 885 -6.66 15.37 -12.66
CA THR A 885 -5.25 15.08 -12.36
C THR A 885 -4.67 14.32 -13.54
N ASP A 886 -3.34 14.24 -13.61
CA ASP A 886 -2.71 13.56 -14.73
C ASP A 886 -2.72 12.02 -14.58
N ALA A 887 -3.44 11.46 -13.60
CA ALA A 887 -3.51 10.02 -13.30
C ALA A 887 -3.89 9.16 -14.52
N LEU A 888 -4.80 9.68 -15.33
CA LEU A 888 -5.40 8.95 -16.44
C LEU A 888 -4.73 9.27 -17.78
N VAL A 889 -3.76 10.20 -17.82
CA VAL A 889 -3.07 10.58 -19.07
C VAL A 889 -2.41 9.37 -19.70
N ASP A 890 -1.75 8.53 -18.90
CA ASP A 890 -1.09 7.31 -19.38
C ASP A 890 -2.08 6.25 -19.89
N ALA A 891 -3.30 6.24 -19.34
CA ALA A 891 -4.38 5.35 -19.77
C ALA A 891 -5.13 5.85 -21.02
N PHE A 892 -5.02 7.13 -21.36
CA PHE A 892 -5.69 7.72 -22.51
C PHE A 892 -4.79 8.73 -23.26
N PRO A 893 -3.57 8.35 -23.71
CA PRO A 893 -2.57 9.28 -24.23
C PRO A 893 -2.98 9.99 -25.54
N GLY A 894 -3.97 9.45 -26.26
CA GLY A 894 -4.55 10.09 -27.46
C GLY A 894 -5.80 10.94 -27.20
N ARG A 895 -6.28 11.01 -25.95
CA ARG A 895 -7.51 11.74 -25.57
C ARG A 895 -7.29 12.73 -24.44
N LEU A 896 -6.28 12.49 -23.61
CA LEU A 896 -5.92 13.33 -22.49
C LEU A 896 -4.59 14.02 -22.70
N ARG A 897 -4.51 15.26 -22.22
CA ARG A 897 -3.31 16.09 -22.23
C ARG A 897 -2.88 16.34 -20.78
N PRO A 898 -1.60 16.14 -20.44
CA PRO A 898 -1.11 16.42 -19.10
C PRO A 898 -1.19 17.92 -18.77
N LEU A 899 -1.62 18.24 -17.55
CA LEU A 899 -1.73 19.59 -17.01
C LEU A 899 -0.42 20.07 -16.37
N VAL A 900 0.43 19.19 -15.83
CA VAL A 900 1.70 19.58 -15.19
C VAL A 900 2.53 20.55 -16.06
N PRO A 901 2.74 20.32 -17.36
CA PRO A 901 3.51 21.25 -18.20
C PRO A 901 2.85 22.62 -18.35
N CYS A 902 1.51 22.69 -18.39
CA CYS A 902 0.75 23.94 -18.42
C CYS A 902 0.78 24.66 -17.07
N HIS A 903 0.75 23.92 -15.96
CA HIS A 903 0.91 24.45 -14.62
C HIS A 903 2.30 25.08 -14.42
N ARG A 904 3.39 24.41 -14.85
CA ARG A 904 4.75 24.96 -14.81
C ARG A 904 4.94 26.18 -15.73
N SER A 905 4.29 26.19 -16.89
CA SER A 905 4.25 27.37 -17.77
C SER A 905 3.47 28.54 -17.16
N ALA A 906 2.37 28.26 -16.46
CA ALA A 906 1.61 29.27 -15.73
C ALA A 906 2.46 29.85 -14.61
N PHE A 907 3.20 29.02 -13.88
CA PHE A 907 4.15 29.47 -12.88
C PHE A 907 5.20 30.41 -13.48
N THR A 908 5.80 30.03 -14.60
CA THR A 908 6.77 30.90 -15.31
C THR A 908 6.13 32.21 -15.79
N ALA A 909 4.86 32.19 -16.22
CA ALA A 909 4.14 33.40 -16.61
C ALA A 909 3.85 34.31 -15.40
N LEU A 910 3.52 33.72 -14.25
CA LEU A 910 3.33 34.45 -13.00
C LEU A 910 4.62 35.11 -12.53
N GLU A 911 5.76 34.41 -12.58
CA GLU A 911 7.07 34.99 -12.24
C GLU A 911 7.33 36.28 -13.05
N ARG A 912 7.12 36.22 -14.37
CA ARG A 912 7.29 37.39 -15.25
C ARG A 912 6.32 38.52 -14.93
N TRP A 913 5.11 38.19 -14.54
CA TRP A 913 4.11 39.18 -14.16
C TRP A 913 4.51 39.88 -12.86
N VAL A 914 4.87 39.12 -11.84
CA VAL A 914 5.24 39.64 -10.53
C VAL A 914 6.57 40.41 -10.57
N GLU A 915 7.58 39.88 -11.24
CA GLU A 915 8.94 40.46 -11.23
C GLU A 915 9.11 41.61 -12.24
N ARG A 916 8.47 41.51 -13.41
CA ARG A 916 8.72 42.43 -14.54
C ARG A 916 7.49 43.21 -14.99
N GLY A 917 6.36 43.06 -14.28
CA GLY A 917 5.09 43.65 -14.69
C GLY A 917 4.55 43.10 -16.02
N GLN A 918 5.15 42.02 -16.56
CA GLN A 918 4.79 41.44 -17.85
C GLN A 918 3.52 40.59 -17.69
N ARG A 919 2.37 41.22 -17.88
CA ARG A 919 1.06 40.54 -17.77
C ARG A 919 0.98 39.36 -18.76
N PRO A 920 0.50 38.19 -18.32
CA PRO A 920 0.25 37.07 -19.23
C PRO A 920 -0.85 37.42 -20.24
N PRO A 921 -0.92 36.68 -21.37
CA PRO A 921 -2.01 36.79 -22.33
C PRO A 921 -3.38 36.72 -21.65
N ALA A 922 -4.40 37.29 -22.29
CA ALA A 922 -5.77 37.14 -21.82
C ALA A 922 -6.15 35.66 -21.68
N GLY A 923 -6.98 35.36 -20.68
CA GLY A 923 -7.45 34.01 -20.44
C GLY A 923 -8.16 33.43 -21.67
N ARG A 924 -7.87 32.16 -21.98
CA ARG A 924 -8.35 31.47 -23.18
C ARG A 924 -8.38 29.96 -22.99
N THR A 925 -9.02 29.25 -23.91
CA THR A 925 -8.76 27.83 -24.08
C THR A 925 -7.45 27.65 -24.85
N VAL A 926 -6.51 26.90 -24.28
CA VAL A 926 -5.22 26.56 -24.86
C VAL A 926 -5.40 25.26 -25.65
N PRO A 927 -5.33 25.31 -26.99
CA PRO A 927 -5.58 24.13 -27.80
C PRO A 927 -4.45 23.11 -27.69
N VAL A 928 -4.71 21.86 -28.08
CA VAL A 928 -3.67 20.86 -28.31
C VAL A 928 -2.83 21.31 -29.52
N PRO A 929 -1.49 21.42 -29.42
CA PRO A 929 -0.67 21.81 -30.56
C PRO A 929 -0.81 20.81 -31.72
N PRO A 930 -0.96 21.27 -32.98
CA PRO A 930 -1.10 20.37 -34.13
C PRO A 930 0.11 19.42 -34.24
N GLY A 931 -0.16 18.12 -34.36
CA GLY A 931 0.89 17.10 -34.52
C GLY A 931 1.76 16.84 -33.27
N ALA A 932 1.41 17.38 -32.10
CA ALA A 932 2.14 17.08 -30.87
C ALA A 932 1.92 15.62 -30.44
N ASP A 933 3.02 14.90 -30.25
CA ASP A 933 3.01 13.58 -29.62
C ASP A 933 3.01 13.69 -28.08
N ALA A 934 2.91 12.55 -27.40
CA ALA A 934 2.90 12.49 -25.94
C ALA A 934 4.15 13.11 -25.30
N ALA A 935 5.33 12.96 -25.92
CA ALA A 935 6.58 13.51 -25.40
C ALA A 935 6.63 15.04 -25.52
N ALA A 936 6.13 15.59 -26.64
CA ALA A 936 5.98 17.02 -26.84
C ALA A 936 5.00 17.63 -25.83
N LEU A 937 3.90 16.94 -25.54
CA LEU A 937 2.92 17.39 -24.54
C LEU A 937 3.46 17.34 -23.11
N LEU A 938 4.33 16.38 -22.78
CA LEU A 938 4.98 16.27 -21.46
C LEU A 938 6.12 17.28 -21.25
N SER A 939 6.74 17.76 -22.33
CA SER A 939 7.90 18.65 -22.24
C SER A 939 7.57 20.14 -22.20
N GLY A 940 6.35 20.55 -22.57
CA GLY A 940 5.98 21.95 -22.47
C GLY A 940 4.53 22.29 -22.83
N CYS A 941 4.13 23.51 -22.45
CA CYS A 941 2.83 24.06 -22.76
C CYS A 941 2.93 25.57 -23.02
N ARG A 942 2.36 26.05 -24.11
CA ARG A 942 2.36 27.48 -24.46
C ARG A 942 1.02 28.09 -24.08
N LEU A 943 1.01 29.00 -23.10
CA LEU A 943 -0.20 29.67 -22.59
C LEU A 943 -0.64 30.84 -23.46
#